data_AF-A0A124DZS4-F1
#
_entry.id   AF-A0A124DZS4-F1
#
_cell.length_a   1.000
_cell.length_b   1.000
_cell.length_c   1.000
_cell.angle_alpha   90.00
_cell.angle_beta   90.00
_cell.angle_gamma   90.00
#
_symmetry.space_group_name_H-M   'P 1'
#
loop_
_entity.id
_entity.type
_entity.pdbx_description
1 polymer ?
#
loop_
_entity_poly.entity_id
_entity_poly.type
_entity_poly.pdbx_seq_one_letter_code
_entity_poly.pdbx_strand_id
1 'polypeptide(L)'
;MTVGFTKSQVQSMDPNVVSNIAAGWDKLGTTLEQKFDSYVSLVKNTASGGYWEGKAAEAAQNRAGDDRKVAVKLVDELQGAAKTARGVATDIGTARTNVLNKVVAISAQQFTVWDNWSVTDTSGIQDTGQRAALARQYAGELTTLVNALVTADSNGAKTINGLAANLIAKFTNPTSLSGQQGTSDGQALQSGKIPPDVLQRLKEAGSLTPEQLKALQSGEPVDIPASQMEYINALMRSLDGKSPEDIEKLLNSLPTDARTGMANTFQIASNGRVTASVEGNVDVPTSGGFNLLPQKMRDSLTRKDLVQYGSTMAGTQSTGFPILFNTVNVNGVGTNQAIARIAGMGDANMRAGSSLDGKVMDVAGQYLDAQVRAETGPKDTTMFSIDGHGADPKKEQITEPMFHAVADDKFAVAAAVTDPHTGQRLVGDVFQHEWPDNGKTVSELFHTTADDAVAKPGDPVDTKNAQLHGQIAEATADYMADHKKDLLRVPGYQDKMSAGQLNPDLMRNLADDLAPYYSTFAGAETIPGVHHFEQKSQLANMYAVLASDPEAGVKAASYTYAQENALAAQYGSGNGVSTYGQLAGQMHSALVDGTLDAKTTMGQNDVYNAQWQYAVNSANFDTAKSVATTAFDAAGMKPAKWAVDIIAPQAKLALMGIVDQQAVTNPQNGVPYQHATNEVDSSVTMQNVLNGLESRDPAVVNDPALASLRETEPDGDVRLVVQGLTEQELLKDRLKAAYGIDLEQWTNEYDVGARAGVIQSKSGR
;
A
#
# COMPACT_ATOMS: atom_id res chain seq x y z
N MET A 1 0.74 23.33 -16.16
CA MET A 1 -0.15 24.49 -16.39
C MET A 1 -1.54 24.08 -15.93
N THR A 2 -2.01 24.62 -14.81
CA THR A 2 -3.33 24.31 -14.25
C THR A 2 -4.40 24.91 -15.15
N VAL A 3 -5.33 24.08 -15.62
CA VAL A 3 -6.41 24.47 -16.55
C VAL A 3 -7.40 25.39 -15.81
N GLY A 4 -7.29 26.70 -15.98
CA GLY A 4 -8.26 27.67 -15.45
C GLY A 4 -9.51 27.82 -16.33
N PHE A 5 -10.58 28.42 -15.81
CA PHE A 5 -11.81 28.67 -16.58
C PHE A 5 -11.54 29.53 -17.81
N THR A 6 -12.11 29.21 -18.98
CA THR A 6 -12.11 30.08 -20.16
C THR A 6 -13.16 31.19 -20.04
N LYS A 7 -13.06 32.23 -20.87
CA LYS A 7 -14.06 33.32 -20.91
C LYS A 7 -15.47 32.80 -21.13
N SER A 8 -15.64 31.87 -22.07
CA SER A 8 -16.93 31.25 -22.39
C SER A 8 -17.47 30.47 -21.19
N GLN A 9 -16.61 29.74 -20.48
CA GLN A 9 -16.99 29.02 -19.26
C GLN A 9 -17.45 29.97 -18.15
N VAL A 10 -16.74 31.09 -17.93
CA VAL A 10 -17.16 32.12 -16.95
C VAL A 10 -18.48 32.75 -17.35
N GLN A 11 -18.72 33.00 -18.64
CA GLN A 11 -19.99 33.54 -19.13
C GLN A 11 -21.15 32.57 -18.91
N SER A 12 -20.94 31.26 -19.10
CA SER A 12 -21.98 30.23 -18.89
C SER A 12 -22.15 29.78 -17.44
N MET A 13 -21.21 30.08 -16.55
CA MET A 13 -21.25 29.65 -15.15
C MET A 13 -22.52 30.16 -14.44
N ASP A 14 -23.23 29.25 -13.79
CA ASP A 14 -24.46 29.54 -13.04
C ASP A 14 -24.30 29.25 -11.54
N PRO A 15 -24.02 30.28 -10.71
CA PRO A 15 -23.94 30.12 -9.25
C PRO A 15 -25.27 29.69 -8.60
N ASN A 16 -26.42 29.79 -9.30
CA ASN A 16 -27.71 29.43 -8.74
C ASN A 16 -27.84 27.92 -8.46
N VAL A 17 -27.01 27.07 -9.07
CA VAL A 17 -26.97 25.64 -8.74
C VAL A 17 -26.73 25.42 -7.24
N VAL A 18 -25.83 26.21 -6.62
CA VAL A 18 -25.55 26.13 -5.18
C VAL A 18 -26.72 26.69 -4.35
N SER A 19 -27.36 27.76 -4.82
CA SER A 19 -28.57 28.30 -4.20
C SER A 19 -29.74 27.30 -4.21
N ASN A 20 -29.86 26.49 -5.26
CA ASN A 20 -30.88 25.43 -5.36
C ASN A 20 -30.64 24.31 -4.35
N ILE A 21 -29.37 23.94 -4.10
CA ILE A 21 -29.00 23.00 -3.04
C ILE A 21 -29.43 23.54 -1.68
N ALA A 22 -29.12 24.81 -1.39
CA ALA A 22 -29.53 25.46 -0.15
C ALA A 22 -31.06 25.46 0.04
N ALA A 23 -31.82 25.76 -1.02
CA ALA A 23 -33.28 25.70 -0.98
C ALA A 23 -33.81 24.27 -0.75
N GLY A 24 -33.11 23.25 -1.28
CA GLY A 24 -33.41 21.84 -1.01
C GLY A 24 -33.26 21.49 0.47
N TRP A 25 -32.18 21.93 1.12
CA TRP A 25 -31.95 21.71 2.55
C TRP A 25 -32.99 22.41 3.43
N ASP A 26 -33.38 23.65 3.12
CA ASP A 26 -34.46 24.33 3.87
C ASP A 26 -35.81 23.61 3.72
N LYS A 27 -36.14 23.16 2.51
CA LYS A 27 -37.38 22.41 2.26
C LYS A 27 -37.39 21.10 3.04
N LEU A 28 -36.25 20.41 3.11
CA LEU A 28 -36.11 19.20 3.92
C LEU A 28 -36.33 19.51 5.40
N GLY A 29 -35.75 20.60 5.91
CA GLY A 29 -35.91 21.03 7.31
C GLY A 29 -37.36 21.33 7.66
N THR A 30 -38.05 22.11 6.82
CA THR A 30 -39.49 22.40 6.99
C THR A 30 -40.34 21.13 6.96
N THR A 31 -40.02 20.19 6.05
CA THR A 31 -40.77 18.93 5.96
C THR A 31 -40.55 18.07 7.21
N LEU A 32 -39.32 18.02 7.72
CA LEU A 32 -38.97 17.27 8.93
C LEU A 32 -39.72 17.81 10.14
N GLU A 33 -39.70 19.13 10.34
CA GLU A 33 -40.42 19.79 11.44
C GLU A 33 -41.92 19.49 11.41
N GLN A 34 -42.56 19.64 10.24
CA GLN A 34 -43.99 19.35 10.05
C GLN A 34 -44.34 17.89 10.37
N LYS A 35 -43.47 16.93 10.01
CA LYS A 35 -43.68 15.51 10.30
C LYS A 35 -43.57 15.22 11.79
N PHE A 36 -42.61 15.80 12.49
CA PHE A 36 -42.46 15.61 13.93
C PHE A 36 -43.54 16.33 14.75
N ASP A 37 -44.02 17.48 14.28
CA ASP A 37 -45.23 18.13 14.83
C ASP A 37 -46.46 17.22 14.69
N SER A 38 -46.62 16.59 13.52
CA SER A 38 -47.70 15.64 13.26
C SER A 38 -47.57 14.40 14.15
N TYR A 39 -46.37 13.85 14.31
CA TYR A 39 -46.09 12.72 15.21
C TYR A 39 -46.47 13.03 16.66
N VAL A 40 -45.99 14.16 17.21
CA VAL A 40 -46.34 14.57 18.57
C VAL A 40 -47.85 14.76 18.73
N SER A 41 -48.52 15.33 17.71
CA SER A 41 -49.98 15.48 17.72
C SER A 41 -50.71 14.14 17.74
N LEU A 42 -50.27 13.17 16.92
CA LEU A 42 -50.85 11.83 16.86
C LEU A 42 -50.64 11.04 18.16
N VAL A 43 -49.52 11.25 18.86
CA VAL A 43 -49.29 10.62 20.18
C VAL A 43 -50.16 11.24 21.27
N LYS A 44 -50.43 12.55 21.19
CA LYS A 44 -51.27 13.25 22.18
C LYS A 44 -52.77 12.99 22.00
N ASN A 45 -53.20 12.80 20.75
CA ASN A 45 -54.61 12.77 20.38
C ASN A 45 -55.07 11.36 19.99
N THR A 46 -56.23 10.95 20.51
CA THR A 46 -56.91 9.71 20.13
C THR A 46 -57.60 9.85 18.77
N ALA A 47 -57.83 8.73 18.08
CA ALA A 47 -58.49 8.70 16.77
C ALA A 47 -59.92 9.30 16.76
N SER A 48 -60.57 9.39 17.93
CA SER A 48 -61.88 10.00 18.12
C SER A 48 -61.84 11.48 18.53
N GLY A 49 -60.66 12.13 18.55
CA GLY A 49 -60.50 13.56 18.84
C GLY A 49 -60.40 13.92 20.33
N GLY A 50 -60.21 12.95 21.22
CA GLY A 50 -59.95 13.17 22.66
C GLY A 50 -58.45 13.12 23.00
N TYR A 51 -58.06 13.64 24.18
CA TYR A 51 -56.68 13.61 24.68
C TYR A 51 -56.36 12.26 25.35
N TRP A 52 -55.17 11.70 25.11
CA TRP A 52 -54.74 10.47 25.77
C TRP A 52 -54.13 10.77 27.15
N GLU A 53 -54.64 10.15 28.22
CA GLU A 53 -54.26 10.44 29.61
C GLU A 53 -53.81 9.20 30.40
N GLY A 54 -53.10 9.44 31.51
CA GLY A 54 -52.56 8.41 32.40
C GLY A 54 -51.03 8.26 32.30
N LYS A 55 -50.42 7.50 33.23
CA LYS A 55 -48.95 7.37 33.33
C LYS A 55 -48.27 6.88 32.04
N ALA A 56 -48.91 5.95 31.32
CA ALA A 56 -48.40 5.46 30.04
C ALA A 56 -48.47 6.53 28.93
N ALA A 57 -49.54 7.33 28.92
CA ALA A 57 -49.69 8.44 28.00
C ALA A 57 -48.64 9.53 28.26
N GLU A 58 -48.39 9.86 29.54
CA GLU A 58 -47.35 10.81 29.94
C GLU A 58 -45.95 10.36 29.48
N ALA A 59 -45.60 9.09 29.71
CA ALA A 59 -44.32 8.55 29.24
C ALA A 59 -44.17 8.60 27.71
N ALA A 60 -45.21 8.22 26.97
CA ALA A 60 -45.20 8.25 25.50
C ALA A 60 -45.14 9.69 24.95
N GLN A 61 -45.90 10.62 25.53
CA GLN A 61 -45.91 12.03 25.14
C GLN A 61 -44.57 12.72 25.45
N ASN A 62 -43.96 12.40 26.58
CA ASN A 62 -42.62 12.88 26.92
C ASN A 62 -41.59 12.36 25.90
N ARG A 63 -41.64 11.07 25.56
CA ARG A 63 -40.75 10.50 24.54
C ARG A 63 -40.94 11.17 23.18
N ALA A 64 -42.17 11.34 22.71
CA ALA A 64 -42.45 12.02 21.45
C ALA A 64 -41.97 13.49 21.46
N GLY A 65 -42.11 14.17 22.60
CA GLY A 65 -41.57 15.51 22.81
C GLY A 65 -40.05 15.56 22.73
N ASP A 66 -39.35 14.58 23.30
CA ASP A 66 -37.89 14.49 23.22
C ASP A 66 -37.40 14.14 21.80
N ASP A 67 -38.09 13.23 21.11
CA ASP A 67 -37.81 12.94 19.70
C ASP A 67 -37.96 14.21 18.83
N ARG A 68 -39.01 15.02 19.08
CA ARG A 68 -39.18 16.31 18.39
C ARG A 68 -38.02 17.26 18.68
N LYS A 69 -37.49 17.33 19.90
CA LYS A 69 -36.32 18.17 20.21
C LYS A 69 -35.09 17.75 19.42
N VAL A 70 -34.90 16.45 19.21
CA VAL A 70 -33.82 15.92 18.35
C VAL A 70 -34.04 16.34 16.90
N ALA A 71 -35.27 16.23 16.39
CA ALA A 71 -35.60 16.67 15.04
C ALA A 71 -35.36 18.17 14.84
N VAL A 72 -35.73 19.02 15.80
CA VAL A 72 -35.48 20.47 15.74
C VAL A 72 -33.97 20.76 15.63
N LYS A 73 -33.12 20.08 16.40
CA LYS A 73 -31.66 20.25 16.26
C LYS A 73 -31.17 19.92 14.86
N LEU A 74 -31.74 18.88 14.22
CA LEU A 74 -31.39 18.51 12.85
C LEU A 74 -31.89 19.54 11.81
N VAL A 75 -33.04 20.17 12.08
CA VAL A 75 -33.53 21.31 11.30
C VAL A 75 -32.57 22.49 11.41
N ASP A 76 -32.07 22.80 12.61
CA ASP A 76 -31.09 23.88 12.83
C ASP A 76 -29.80 23.64 12.02
N GLU A 77 -29.31 22.40 11.97
CA GLU A 77 -28.14 22.01 11.17
C GLU A 77 -28.37 22.17 9.67
N LEU A 78 -29.54 21.75 9.16
CA LEU A 78 -29.93 21.95 7.75
C LEU A 78 -29.98 23.43 7.38
N GLN A 79 -30.57 24.26 8.24
CA GLN A 79 -30.65 25.70 8.03
C GLN A 79 -29.26 26.35 8.08
N GLY A 80 -28.40 25.89 8.98
CA GLY A 80 -26.99 26.28 9.06
C GLY A 80 -26.23 25.97 7.77
N ALA A 81 -26.37 24.76 7.24
CA ALA A 81 -25.77 24.35 5.98
C ALA A 81 -26.32 25.18 4.80
N ALA A 82 -27.64 25.40 4.73
CA ALA A 82 -28.27 26.20 3.69
C ALA A 82 -27.76 27.65 3.70
N LYS A 83 -27.58 28.23 4.89
CA LYS A 83 -26.99 29.56 5.05
C LYS A 83 -25.55 29.61 4.51
N THR A 84 -24.72 28.63 4.85
CA THR A 84 -23.33 28.56 4.37
C THR A 84 -23.27 28.38 2.85
N ALA A 85 -24.12 27.51 2.27
CA ALA A 85 -24.19 27.32 0.83
C ALA A 85 -24.61 28.58 0.07
N ARG A 86 -25.54 29.38 0.61
CA ARG A 86 -25.85 30.71 0.04
C ARG A 86 -24.67 31.67 0.08
N GLY A 87 -23.84 31.60 1.12
CA GLY A 87 -22.57 32.31 1.20
C GLY A 87 -21.64 31.96 0.05
N VAL A 88 -21.43 30.65 -0.18
CA VAL A 88 -20.64 30.13 -1.31
C VAL A 88 -21.18 30.62 -2.66
N ALA A 89 -22.50 30.54 -2.88
CA ALA A 89 -23.12 31.04 -4.12
C ALA A 89 -22.87 32.55 -4.33
N THR A 90 -22.89 33.33 -3.24
CA THR A 90 -22.60 34.77 -3.25
C THR A 90 -21.13 35.06 -3.58
N ASP A 91 -20.20 34.29 -3.02
CA ASP A 91 -18.76 34.46 -3.26
C ASP A 91 -18.39 34.17 -4.72
N ILE A 92 -18.89 33.05 -5.26
CA ILE A 92 -18.72 32.68 -6.67
C ILE A 92 -19.38 33.74 -7.58
N GLY A 93 -20.60 34.17 -7.24
CA GLY A 93 -21.34 35.19 -8.00
C GLY A 93 -20.61 36.54 -8.04
N THR A 94 -20.05 36.97 -6.90
CA THR A 94 -19.24 38.19 -6.79
C THR A 94 -17.97 38.08 -7.62
N ALA A 95 -17.21 36.99 -7.48
CA ALA A 95 -15.97 36.77 -8.22
C ALA A 95 -16.22 36.74 -9.74
N ARG A 96 -17.27 36.05 -10.18
CA ARG A 96 -17.71 36.02 -11.58
C ARG A 96 -18.08 37.41 -12.10
N THR A 97 -18.84 38.17 -11.33
CA THR A 97 -19.26 39.53 -11.69
C THR A 97 -18.06 40.46 -11.86
N ASN A 98 -17.05 40.35 -10.99
CA ASN A 98 -15.82 41.13 -11.10
C ASN A 98 -15.06 40.83 -12.40
N VAL A 99 -14.95 39.55 -12.80
CA VAL A 99 -14.35 39.17 -14.09
C VAL A 99 -15.12 39.78 -15.25
N LEU A 100 -16.45 39.64 -15.27
CA LEU A 100 -17.28 40.13 -16.39
C LEU A 100 -17.29 41.66 -16.48
N ASN A 101 -17.37 42.37 -15.35
CA ASN A 101 -17.25 43.83 -15.33
C ASN A 101 -15.89 44.30 -15.85
N LYS A 102 -14.82 43.57 -15.53
CA LYS A 102 -13.48 43.89 -16.06
C LYS A 102 -13.41 43.69 -17.57
N VAL A 103 -14.00 42.61 -18.10
CA VAL A 103 -14.10 42.40 -19.56
C VAL A 103 -14.83 43.55 -20.24
N VAL A 104 -15.96 43.99 -19.69
CA VAL A 104 -16.72 45.14 -20.23
C VAL A 104 -15.89 46.43 -20.21
N ALA A 105 -15.18 46.70 -19.11
CA ALA A 105 -14.32 47.88 -19.00
C ALA A 105 -13.16 47.86 -20.02
N ILE A 106 -12.56 46.69 -20.26
CA ILE A 106 -11.51 46.51 -21.28
C ILE A 106 -12.08 46.74 -22.68
N SER A 107 -13.27 46.20 -22.97
CA SER A 107 -13.93 46.39 -24.27
C SER A 107 -14.31 47.84 -24.54
N ALA A 108 -14.72 48.61 -23.52
CA ALA A 108 -14.98 50.04 -23.65
C ALA A 108 -13.75 50.86 -24.07
N GLN A 109 -12.54 50.32 -23.86
CA GLN A 109 -11.26 50.92 -24.24
C GLN A 109 -10.75 50.44 -25.61
N GLN A 110 -11.65 49.87 -26.44
CA GLN A 110 -11.36 49.32 -27.77
C GLN A 110 -10.35 48.16 -27.78
N PHE A 111 -10.35 47.34 -26.73
CA PHE A 111 -9.63 46.06 -26.69
C PHE A 111 -10.60 44.88 -26.79
N THR A 112 -10.15 43.79 -27.41
CA THR A 112 -10.87 42.51 -27.44
C THR A 112 -10.24 41.53 -26.45
N VAL A 113 -11.07 40.92 -25.60
CA VAL A 113 -10.67 39.83 -24.69
C VAL A 113 -11.06 38.49 -25.32
N TRP A 114 -10.08 37.64 -25.58
CA TRP A 114 -10.26 36.30 -26.16
C TRP A 114 -10.56 35.23 -25.11
N ASP A 115 -10.89 34.03 -25.57
CA ASP A 115 -11.34 32.94 -24.69
C ASP A 115 -10.27 32.46 -23.69
N ASN A 116 -9.00 32.56 -24.09
CA ASN A 116 -7.82 32.27 -23.27
C ASN A 116 -7.36 33.46 -22.40
N TRP A 117 -8.20 34.48 -22.23
CA TRP A 117 -7.91 35.73 -21.50
C TRP A 117 -6.80 36.61 -22.07
N SER A 118 -6.30 36.32 -23.28
CA SER A 118 -5.44 37.24 -23.99
C SER A 118 -6.22 38.49 -24.43
N VAL A 119 -5.54 39.63 -24.42
CA VAL A 119 -6.13 40.93 -24.76
C VAL A 119 -5.43 41.49 -25.99
N THR A 120 -6.21 41.86 -27.01
CA THR A 120 -5.68 42.42 -28.26
C THR A 120 -6.26 43.81 -28.50
N ASP A 121 -5.43 44.74 -28.94
CA ASP A 121 -5.86 46.08 -29.32
C ASP A 121 -6.62 46.06 -30.66
N THR A 122 -7.80 46.68 -30.67
CA THR A 122 -8.66 46.79 -31.85
C THR A 122 -9.00 48.24 -32.22
N SER A 123 -8.29 49.22 -31.63
CA SER A 123 -8.53 50.64 -31.85
C SER A 123 -8.13 51.16 -33.24
N GLY A 124 -7.20 50.47 -33.93
CA GLY A 124 -6.61 50.92 -35.19
C GLY A 124 -5.63 52.10 -35.04
N ILE A 125 -5.28 52.48 -33.81
CA ILE A 125 -4.33 53.55 -33.50
C ILE A 125 -2.90 53.04 -33.74
N GLN A 126 -2.04 53.89 -34.32
CA GLN A 126 -0.61 53.59 -34.45
C GLN A 126 0.05 53.62 -33.06
N ASP A 127 0.37 52.45 -32.51
CA ASP A 127 0.89 52.29 -31.15
C ASP A 127 2.40 52.55 -31.05
N THR A 128 2.81 53.43 -30.15
CA THR A 128 4.22 53.69 -29.79
C THR A 128 4.73 52.75 -28.68
N GLY A 129 3.93 51.75 -28.28
CA GLY A 129 4.20 50.73 -27.27
C GLY A 129 3.33 50.85 -26.01
N GLN A 130 2.57 51.93 -25.88
CA GLN A 130 1.71 52.22 -24.73
C GLN A 130 0.48 51.30 -24.68
N ARG A 131 -0.17 51.04 -25.82
CA ARG A 131 -1.36 50.17 -25.86
C ARG A 131 -0.99 48.71 -25.71
N ALA A 132 0.16 48.28 -26.24
CA ALA A 132 0.74 46.97 -25.96
C ALA A 132 1.06 46.77 -24.47
N ALA A 133 1.57 47.78 -23.77
CA ALA A 133 1.79 47.71 -22.31
C ALA A 133 0.47 47.59 -21.54
N LEU A 134 -0.54 48.38 -21.91
CA LEU A 134 -1.88 48.35 -21.30
C LEU A 134 -2.59 47.01 -21.54
N ALA A 135 -2.46 46.40 -22.72
CA ALA A 135 -3.00 45.07 -23.02
C ALA A 135 -2.42 43.99 -22.09
N ARG A 136 -1.09 44.03 -21.83
CA ARG A 136 -0.43 43.11 -20.88
C ARG A 136 -0.92 43.34 -19.45
N GLN A 137 -1.08 44.60 -19.04
CA GLN A 137 -1.65 44.94 -17.74
C GLN A 137 -3.06 44.36 -17.58
N TYR A 138 -3.94 44.59 -18.54
CA TYR A 138 -5.31 44.07 -18.52
C TYR A 138 -5.36 42.53 -18.52
N ALA A 139 -4.49 41.86 -19.26
CA ALA A 139 -4.37 40.41 -19.22
C ALA A 139 -3.93 39.90 -17.84
N GLY A 140 -2.99 40.59 -17.18
CA GLY A 140 -2.57 40.29 -15.81
C GLY A 140 -3.70 40.49 -14.79
N GLU A 141 -4.44 41.59 -14.89
CA GLU A 141 -5.58 41.87 -14.00
C GLU A 141 -6.73 40.86 -14.19
N LEU A 142 -7.04 40.47 -15.43
CA LEU A 142 -7.98 39.39 -15.72
C LEU A 142 -7.51 38.06 -15.14
N THR A 143 -6.22 37.73 -15.29
CA THR A 143 -5.64 36.50 -14.72
C THR A 143 -5.84 36.44 -13.20
N THR A 144 -5.58 37.55 -12.49
CA THR A 144 -5.81 37.64 -11.04
C THR A 144 -7.28 37.41 -10.67
N LEU A 145 -8.21 38.03 -11.38
CA LEU A 145 -9.65 37.88 -11.11
C LEU A 145 -10.15 36.46 -11.43
N VAL A 146 -9.66 35.85 -12.51
CA VAL A 146 -9.99 34.46 -12.88
C VAL A 146 -9.45 33.49 -11.84
N ASN A 147 -8.23 33.69 -11.34
CA ASN A 147 -7.67 32.87 -10.26
C ASN A 147 -8.47 33.01 -8.97
N ALA A 148 -8.96 34.21 -8.65
CA ALA A 148 -9.85 34.42 -7.52
C ALA A 148 -11.18 33.66 -7.69
N LEU A 149 -11.75 33.64 -8.90
CA LEU A 149 -12.94 32.85 -9.22
C LEU A 149 -12.69 31.34 -9.09
N VAL A 150 -11.57 30.83 -9.63
CA VAL A 150 -11.17 29.41 -9.47
C VAL A 150 -11.01 29.05 -7.99
N THR A 151 -10.45 29.96 -7.19
CA THR A 151 -10.29 29.76 -5.75
C THR A 151 -11.65 29.73 -5.04
N ALA A 152 -12.56 30.66 -5.37
CA ALA A 152 -13.91 30.68 -4.81
C ALA A 152 -14.71 29.42 -5.18
N ASP A 153 -14.61 28.97 -6.42
CA ASP A 153 -15.27 27.75 -6.90
C ASP A 153 -14.73 26.49 -6.20
N SER A 154 -13.41 26.30 -6.15
CA SER A 154 -12.80 25.15 -5.49
C SER A 154 -13.01 25.10 -3.98
N ASN A 155 -12.91 26.25 -3.29
CA ASN A 155 -13.25 26.37 -1.87
C ASN A 155 -14.75 26.13 -1.64
N GLY A 156 -15.59 26.62 -2.55
CA GLY A 156 -17.02 26.38 -2.56
C GLY A 156 -17.34 24.89 -2.66
N ALA A 157 -16.76 24.19 -3.64
CA ALA A 157 -16.94 22.75 -3.81
C ALA A 157 -16.52 21.96 -2.56
N LYS A 158 -15.35 22.26 -1.97
CA LYS A 158 -14.90 21.65 -0.71
C LYS A 158 -15.89 21.90 0.43
N THR A 159 -16.37 23.13 0.56
CA THR A 159 -17.34 23.52 1.61
C THR A 159 -18.67 22.79 1.43
N ILE A 160 -19.23 22.77 0.22
CA ILE A 160 -20.50 22.09 -0.07
C ILE A 160 -20.38 20.58 0.14
N ASN A 161 -19.27 19.97 -0.29
CA ASN A 161 -19.02 18.54 -0.05
C ASN A 161 -18.88 18.22 1.44
N GLY A 162 -18.18 19.06 2.20
CA GLY A 162 -18.07 18.92 3.66
C GLY A 162 -19.41 19.09 4.38
N LEU A 163 -20.23 20.07 3.97
CA LEU A 163 -21.59 20.23 4.49
C LEU A 163 -22.46 19.02 4.18
N ALA A 164 -22.40 18.50 2.95
CA ALA A 164 -23.14 17.32 2.55
C ALA A 164 -22.72 16.09 3.37
N ALA A 165 -21.41 15.86 3.54
CA ALA A 165 -20.88 14.77 4.36
C ALA A 165 -21.30 14.89 5.84
N ASN A 166 -21.22 16.09 6.42
CA ASN A 166 -21.66 16.34 7.79
C ASN A 166 -23.16 16.14 7.97
N LEU A 167 -23.97 16.65 7.04
CA LEU A 167 -25.41 16.41 7.05
C LEU A 167 -25.71 14.93 6.92
N ILE A 168 -25.08 14.22 5.99
CA ILE A 168 -25.20 12.76 5.86
C ILE A 168 -24.88 12.11 7.21
N ALA A 169 -23.73 12.37 7.82
CA ALA A 169 -23.34 11.83 9.12
C ALA A 169 -24.35 12.12 10.25
N LYS A 170 -25.02 13.27 10.21
CA LYS A 170 -26.07 13.65 11.18
C LYS A 170 -27.43 13.00 10.88
N PHE A 171 -27.74 12.76 9.60
CA PHE A 171 -28.95 12.08 9.12
C PHE A 171 -28.84 10.57 9.20
N THR A 172 -27.64 10.00 9.08
CA THR A 172 -27.27 8.67 9.57
C THR A 172 -27.16 8.69 11.09
N ASN A 173 -28.14 9.34 11.74
CA ASN A 173 -28.45 9.05 13.11
C ASN A 173 -28.83 7.57 13.16
N PRO A 174 -28.16 6.78 14.02
CA PRO A 174 -28.45 5.39 14.33
C PRO A 174 -29.95 5.05 14.39
N THR A 175 -30.86 5.99 14.67
CA THR A 175 -32.31 5.74 14.70
C THR A 175 -32.97 5.26 13.39
N SER A 176 -32.33 5.31 12.21
CA SER A 176 -32.85 4.69 10.97
C SER A 176 -32.38 3.23 10.76
N LEU A 177 -31.25 2.86 11.35
CA LEU A 177 -30.72 1.50 11.37
C LEU A 177 -31.21 0.83 12.67
N SER A 178 -31.82 -0.34 12.56
CA SER A 178 -32.26 -1.09 13.74
C SER A 178 -32.20 -2.57 13.44
N GLY A 179 -32.23 -3.41 14.47
CA GLY A 179 -32.33 -4.86 14.27
C GLY A 179 -33.58 -5.26 13.46
N GLN A 180 -34.69 -4.54 13.60
CA GLN A 180 -35.91 -4.78 12.79
C GLN A 180 -35.69 -4.45 11.32
N GLN A 181 -35.04 -3.32 11.04
CA GLN A 181 -34.72 -2.92 9.67
C GLN A 181 -33.71 -3.89 9.03
N GLY A 182 -32.68 -4.32 9.78
CA GLY A 182 -31.71 -5.30 9.32
C GLY A 182 -32.35 -6.65 8.99
N THR A 183 -33.34 -7.07 9.78
CA THR A 183 -34.14 -8.27 9.51
C THR A 183 -34.97 -8.12 8.23
N SER A 184 -35.70 -7.00 8.10
CA SER A 184 -36.55 -6.72 6.93
C SER A 184 -35.74 -6.60 5.64
N ASP A 185 -34.63 -5.88 5.69
CA ASP A 185 -33.73 -5.68 4.55
C ASP A 185 -33.03 -6.98 4.18
N GLY A 186 -32.63 -7.76 5.19
CA GLY A 186 -32.19 -9.13 5.02
C GLY A 186 -33.19 -9.98 4.24
N GLN A 187 -34.48 -9.95 4.59
CA GLN A 187 -35.55 -10.64 3.86
C GLN A 187 -35.72 -10.11 2.42
N ALA A 188 -35.66 -8.80 2.22
CA ALA A 188 -35.72 -8.18 0.90
C ALA A 188 -34.60 -8.69 -0.01
N LEU A 189 -33.36 -8.74 0.53
CA LEU A 189 -32.20 -9.32 -0.15
C LEU A 189 -32.43 -10.78 -0.55
N GLN A 190 -33.00 -11.61 0.35
CA GLN A 190 -33.25 -13.03 0.02
C GLN A 190 -34.30 -13.20 -1.08
N SER A 191 -35.26 -12.29 -1.16
CA SER A 191 -36.34 -12.33 -2.15
C SER A 191 -35.92 -11.81 -3.53
N GLY A 192 -34.75 -11.16 -3.63
CA GLY A 192 -34.28 -10.47 -4.84
C GLY A 192 -35.05 -9.20 -5.21
N LYS A 193 -36.09 -8.84 -4.45
CA LYS A 193 -36.83 -7.57 -4.61
C LYS A 193 -36.22 -6.56 -3.66
N ILE A 194 -35.30 -5.74 -4.17
CA ILE A 194 -34.48 -4.85 -3.35
C ILE A 194 -34.89 -3.39 -3.63
N PRO A 195 -35.69 -2.77 -2.76
CA PRO A 195 -36.05 -1.37 -2.85
C PRO A 195 -34.82 -0.43 -2.80
N PRO A 196 -34.90 0.78 -3.41
CA PRO A 196 -33.81 1.75 -3.38
C PRO A 196 -33.37 2.17 -1.96
N ASP A 197 -34.30 2.22 -1.01
CA ASP A 197 -34.00 2.55 0.39
C ASP A 197 -33.20 1.44 1.10
N VAL A 198 -33.41 0.17 0.73
CA VAL A 198 -32.57 -0.94 1.19
C VAL A 198 -31.15 -0.78 0.66
N LEU A 199 -30.99 -0.50 -0.64
CA LEU A 199 -29.67 -0.28 -1.25
C LEU A 199 -28.91 0.86 -0.56
N GLN A 200 -29.62 1.93 -0.17
CA GLN A 200 -29.03 3.03 0.56
C GLN A 200 -28.58 2.62 1.97
N ARG A 201 -29.42 1.90 2.73
CA ARG A 201 -29.07 1.41 4.07
C ARG A 201 -27.91 0.42 4.07
N LEU A 202 -27.74 -0.40 3.03
CA LEU A 202 -26.57 -1.29 2.90
C LEU A 202 -25.26 -0.51 2.76
N LYS A 203 -25.28 0.61 2.02
CA LYS A 203 -24.11 1.49 1.89
C LYS A 203 -23.80 2.18 3.21
N GLU A 204 -24.83 2.69 3.89
CA GLU A 204 -24.69 3.39 5.17
C GLU A 204 -24.17 2.45 6.27
N ALA A 205 -24.73 1.23 6.37
CA ALA A 205 -24.29 0.23 7.35
C ALA A 205 -22.85 -0.24 7.12
N GLY A 206 -22.41 -0.28 5.86
CA GLY A 206 -21.03 -0.64 5.47
C GLY A 206 -20.03 0.52 5.49
N SER A 207 -20.41 1.69 6.01
CA SER A 207 -19.56 2.88 6.04
C SER A 207 -19.02 3.16 7.44
N LEU A 208 -17.79 3.68 7.50
CA LEU A 208 -17.18 4.26 8.69
C LEU A 208 -16.88 5.74 8.41
N THR A 209 -16.86 6.59 9.44
CA THR A 209 -16.35 7.96 9.28
C THR A 209 -14.85 7.95 8.97
N PRO A 210 -14.29 9.02 8.37
CA PRO A 210 -12.85 9.10 8.13
C PRO A 210 -12.00 8.85 9.39
N GLU A 211 -12.45 9.33 10.55
CA GLU A 211 -11.77 9.13 11.84
C GLU A 211 -11.84 7.68 12.31
N GLN A 212 -13.00 7.03 12.15
CA GLN A 212 -13.18 5.60 12.46
C GLN A 212 -12.35 4.71 11.54
N LEU A 213 -12.30 5.03 10.24
CA LEU A 213 -11.47 4.32 9.27
C LEU A 213 -9.99 4.48 9.60
N LYS A 214 -9.54 5.70 9.92
CA LYS A 214 -8.18 5.97 10.36
C LYS A 214 -7.81 5.15 11.61
N ALA A 215 -8.69 5.12 12.61
CA ALA A 215 -8.50 4.31 13.81
C ALA A 215 -8.40 2.81 13.49
N LEU A 216 -9.27 2.30 12.60
CA LEU A 216 -9.23 0.90 12.16
C LEU A 216 -7.87 0.54 11.53
N GLN A 217 -7.41 1.39 10.61
CA GLN A 217 -6.18 1.22 9.85
C GLN A 217 -4.93 1.36 10.71
N SER A 218 -4.96 2.20 11.75
CA SER A 218 -3.87 2.28 12.73
C SER A 218 -3.89 1.15 13.76
N GLY A 219 -4.86 0.23 13.68
CA GLY A 219 -4.99 -0.90 14.61
C GLY A 219 -5.63 -0.55 15.96
N GLU A 220 -6.26 0.62 16.06
CA GLU A 220 -6.96 1.08 17.26
C GLU A 220 -8.41 0.57 17.29
N PRO A 221 -9.04 0.52 18.48
CA PRO A 221 -10.47 0.27 18.59
C PRO A 221 -11.31 1.32 17.87
N VAL A 222 -12.41 0.89 17.25
CA VAL A 222 -13.34 1.75 16.50
C VAL A 222 -14.73 1.64 17.12
N ASP A 223 -15.19 2.72 17.74
CA ASP A 223 -16.55 2.75 18.27
C ASP A 223 -17.56 3.16 17.20
N ILE A 224 -18.47 2.25 16.85
CA ILE A 224 -19.61 2.51 15.98
C ILE A 224 -20.89 2.65 16.82
N PRO A 225 -21.92 3.31 16.29
CA PRO A 225 -23.17 3.40 17.02
C PRO A 225 -23.85 2.06 17.25
N ALA A 226 -24.49 1.90 18.42
CA ALA A 226 -25.19 0.67 18.82
C ALA A 226 -26.17 0.16 17.75
N SER A 227 -26.95 1.03 17.13
CA SER A 227 -27.96 0.58 16.18
C SER A 227 -27.38 0.18 14.80
N GLN A 228 -26.21 0.71 14.43
CA GLN A 228 -25.48 0.23 13.26
C GLN A 228 -25.05 -1.22 13.51
N MET A 229 -24.52 -1.52 14.70
CA MET A 229 -24.19 -2.88 15.11
C MET A 229 -25.43 -3.78 15.19
N GLU A 230 -26.56 -3.29 15.73
CA GLU A 230 -27.83 -4.04 15.72
C GLU A 230 -28.30 -4.40 14.31
N TYR A 231 -28.26 -3.42 13.39
CA TYR A 231 -28.62 -3.63 12.00
C TYR A 231 -27.70 -4.64 11.32
N ILE A 232 -26.38 -4.49 11.47
CA ILE A 232 -25.38 -5.40 10.91
C ILE A 232 -25.60 -6.81 11.46
N ASN A 233 -25.73 -6.98 12.78
CA ASN A 233 -25.97 -8.29 13.38
C ASN A 233 -27.27 -8.90 12.85
N ALA A 234 -28.40 -8.18 12.86
CA ALA A 234 -29.67 -8.70 12.35
C ALA A 234 -29.60 -9.06 10.86
N LEU A 235 -28.89 -8.26 10.06
CA LEU A 235 -28.64 -8.54 8.66
C LEU A 235 -27.83 -9.83 8.48
N MET A 236 -26.75 -10.02 9.23
CA MET A 236 -25.96 -11.26 9.21
C MET A 236 -26.80 -12.49 9.64
N ARG A 237 -27.61 -12.36 10.70
CA ARG A 237 -28.52 -13.43 11.15
C ARG A 237 -29.57 -13.79 10.12
N SER A 238 -30.04 -12.82 9.35
CA SER A 238 -30.96 -13.12 8.25
C SER A 238 -30.34 -14.07 7.21
N LEU A 239 -29.01 -14.08 7.09
CA LEU A 239 -28.27 -14.91 6.13
C LEU A 239 -27.83 -16.27 6.69
N ASP A 240 -28.07 -16.58 7.97
CA ASP A 240 -27.57 -17.82 8.63
C ASP A 240 -27.98 -19.11 7.86
N GLY A 241 -29.13 -19.11 7.17
CA GLY A 241 -29.61 -20.25 6.37
C GLY A 241 -29.00 -20.39 4.97
N LYS A 242 -28.33 -19.35 4.44
CA LYS A 242 -27.83 -19.30 3.06
C LYS A 242 -26.42 -19.87 2.95
N SER A 243 -26.16 -20.61 1.87
CA SER A 243 -24.79 -21.03 1.55
C SER A 243 -23.93 -19.81 1.17
N PRO A 244 -22.60 -19.87 1.36
CA PRO A 244 -21.70 -18.83 0.87
C PRO A 244 -21.87 -18.53 -0.63
N GLU A 245 -22.10 -19.55 -1.45
CA GLU A 245 -22.35 -19.39 -2.89
C GLU A 245 -23.66 -18.65 -3.18
N ASP A 246 -24.71 -18.87 -2.39
CA ASP A 246 -25.96 -18.12 -2.51
C ASP A 246 -25.81 -16.67 -2.04
N ILE A 247 -25.01 -16.43 -1.01
CA ILE A 247 -24.66 -15.08 -0.54
C ILE A 247 -23.86 -14.35 -1.62
N GLU A 248 -22.86 -15.01 -2.22
CA GLU A 248 -22.05 -14.45 -3.31
C GLU A 248 -22.92 -14.06 -4.50
N LYS A 249 -23.83 -14.96 -4.94
CA LYS A 249 -24.79 -14.67 -6.03
C LYS A 249 -25.69 -13.47 -5.71
N LEU A 250 -26.13 -13.37 -4.46
CA LEU A 250 -26.92 -12.25 -3.98
C LEU A 250 -26.14 -10.94 -4.06
N LEU A 251 -24.89 -10.91 -3.56
CA LEU A 251 -24.02 -9.74 -3.67
C LEU A 251 -23.79 -9.33 -5.14
N ASN A 252 -23.53 -10.30 -6.01
CA ASN A 252 -23.33 -10.06 -7.43
C ASN A 252 -24.57 -9.52 -8.16
N SER A 253 -25.77 -9.68 -7.59
CA SER A 253 -27.00 -9.08 -8.12
C SER A 253 -27.19 -7.61 -7.74
N LEU A 254 -26.39 -7.09 -6.79
CA LEU A 254 -26.46 -5.71 -6.33
C LEU A 254 -25.70 -4.74 -7.25
N PRO A 255 -26.15 -3.48 -7.37
CA PRO A 255 -25.32 -2.39 -7.90
C PRO A 255 -23.99 -2.30 -7.14
N THR A 256 -22.91 -1.92 -7.83
CA THR A 256 -21.54 -1.95 -7.30
C THR A 256 -21.41 -1.30 -5.92
N ASP A 257 -21.89 -0.07 -5.74
CA ASP A 257 -21.77 0.63 -4.44
C ASP A 257 -22.49 -0.11 -3.30
N ALA A 258 -23.66 -0.69 -3.56
CA ALA A 258 -24.41 -1.44 -2.56
C ALA A 258 -23.79 -2.82 -2.29
N ARG A 259 -23.15 -3.41 -3.30
CA ARG A 259 -22.36 -4.64 -3.15
C ARG A 259 -21.16 -4.42 -2.25
N THR A 260 -20.40 -3.36 -2.49
CA THR A 260 -19.26 -2.98 -1.66
C THR A 260 -19.71 -2.61 -0.26
N GLY A 261 -20.80 -1.84 -0.10
CA GLY A 261 -21.39 -1.55 1.21
C GLY A 261 -21.77 -2.83 1.97
N MET A 262 -22.44 -3.78 1.31
CA MET A 262 -22.77 -5.07 1.91
C MET A 262 -21.52 -5.88 2.27
N ALA A 263 -20.53 -5.96 1.38
CA ALA A 263 -19.26 -6.65 1.64
C ALA A 263 -18.52 -6.04 2.85
N ASN A 264 -18.51 -4.70 2.96
CA ASN A 264 -17.97 -3.99 4.11
C ASN A 264 -18.69 -4.35 5.42
N THR A 265 -20.00 -4.65 5.39
CA THR A 265 -20.67 -5.11 6.62
C THR A 265 -20.12 -6.45 7.13
N PHE A 266 -19.65 -7.35 6.26
CA PHE A 266 -18.96 -8.57 6.70
C PHE A 266 -17.60 -8.26 7.34
N GLN A 267 -16.87 -7.28 6.78
CA GLN A 267 -15.60 -6.81 7.33
C GLN A 267 -15.81 -6.20 8.72
N ILE A 268 -16.75 -5.26 8.85
CA ILE A 268 -17.11 -4.61 10.13
C ILE A 268 -17.60 -5.66 11.15
N ALA A 269 -18.55 -6.52 10.75
CA ALA A 269 -19.13 -7.53 11.64
C ALA A 269 -18.07 -8.48 12.20
N SER A 270 -17.08 -8.85 11.39
CA SER A 270 -16.05 -9.82 11.76
C SER A 270 -14.81 -9.19 12.41
N ASN A 271 -14.72 -7.86 12.50
CA ASN A 271 -13.55 -7.19 13.05
C ASN A 271 -13.69 -6.98 14.56
N GLY A 272 -12.81 -7.62 15.34
CA GLY A 272 -12.84 -7.54 16.81
C GLY A 272 -12.47 -6.17 17.38
N ARG A 273 -11.88 -5.27 16.57
CA ARG A 273 -11.59 -3.89 16.98
C ARG A 273 -12.79 -2.97 16.84
N VAL A 274 -13.82 -3.36 16.08
CA VAL A 274 -15.07 -2.62 16.00
C VAL A 274 -15.87 -2.90 17.27
N THR A 275 -16.11 -1.86 18.06
CA THR A 275 -16.92 -1.89 19.27
C THR A 275 -18.20 -1.11 19.06
N ALA A 276 -19.19 -1.38 19.90
CA ALA A 276 -20.38 -0.55 20.01
C ALA A 276 -20.60 -0.16 21.47
N SER A 277 -20.65 1.14 21.73
CA SER A 277 -21.05 1.69 23.03
C SER A 277 -22.55 1.44 23.25
N VAL A 278 -22.88 0.41 24.05
CA VAL A 278 -24.26 0.06 24.39
C VAL A 278 -24.48 0.25 25.90
N GLU A 279 -25.09 1.38 26.29
CA GLU A 279 -25.66 1.50 27.64
C GLU A 279 -27.07 0.87 27.65
N GLY A 280 -27.19 -0.35 28.19
CA GLY A 280 -28.47 -0.90 28.66
C GLY A 280 -29.25 -1.86 27.73
N ASN A 281 -28.75 -2.21 26.54
CA ASN A 281 -29.35 -3.26 25.69
C ASN A 281 -28.43 -4.49 25.58
N VAL A 282 -28.72 -5.55 26.33
CA VAL A 282 -27.91 -6.78 26.38
C VAL A 282 -27.95 -7.62 25.09
N ASP A 283 -28.90 -7.35 24.20
CA ASP A 283 -29.10 -8.12 22.96
C ASP A 283 -28.22 -7.62 21.80
N VAL A 284 -27.58 -6.46 21.96
CA VAL A 284 -26.65 -5.90 20.96
C VAL A 284 -25.24 -6.43 21.23
N PRO A 285 -24.57 -7.02 20.24
CA PRO A 285 -23.15 -7.33 20.37
C PRO A 285 -22.34 -6.07 20.70
N THR A 286 -21.52 -6.13 21.74
CA THR A 286 -20.67 -4.99 22.15
C THR A 286 -19.41 -4.86 21.31
N SER A 287 -19.09 -5.88 20.51
CA SER A 287 -17.98 -5.89 19.58
C SER A 287 -18.29 -6.75 18.36
N GLY A 288 -17.59 -6.48 17.27
CA GLY A 288 -17.46 -7.39 16.14
C GLY A 288 -16.73 -8.68 16.53
N GLY A 289 -16.66 -9.61 15.59
CA GLY A 289 -15.95 -10.87 15.72
C GLY A 289 -16.47 -11.95 14.80
N PHE A 290 -15.69 -13.03 14.67
CA PHE A 290 -15.97 -14.15 13.77
C PHE A 290 -17.37 -14.75 13.96
N ASN A 291 -17.86 -14.76 15.21
CA ASN A 291 -19.19 -15.25 15.57
C ASN A 291 -20.34 -14.46 14.95
N LEU A 292 -20.11 -13.24 14.47
CA LEU A 292 -21.13 -12.40 13.83
C LEU A 292 -21.32 -12.67 12.34
N LEU A 293 -20.38 -13.31 11.66
CA LEU A 293 -20.55 -13.76 10.26
C LEU A 293 -21.73 -14.75 10.15
N PRO A 294 -22.36 -14.96 8.97
CA PRO A 294 -23.41 -15.96 8.82
C PRO A 294 -22.95 -17.39 9.14
N GLN A 295 -23.85 -18.20 9.70
CA GLN A 295 -23.54 -19.53 10.23
C GLN A 295 -22.80 -20.44 9.25
N LYS A 296 -23.31 -20.60 8.02
CA LYS A 296 -22.66 -21.48 7.04
C LYS A 296 -21.28 -21.01 6.59
N MET A 297 -20.99 -19.71 6.65
CA MET A 297 -19.62 -19.21 6.42
C MET A 297 -18.70 -19.65 7.56
N ARG A 298 -19.15 -19.48 8.81
CA ARG A 298 -18.38 -19.92 9.98
C ARG A 298 -18.14 -21.42 9.98
N ASP A 299 -19.18 -22.20 9.71
CA ASP A 299 -19.13 -23.66 9.67
C ASP A 299 -18.15 -24.13 8.58
N SER A 300 -18.14 -23.48 7.40
CA SER A 300 -17.21 -23.82 6.31
C SER A 300 -15.75 -23.50 6.64
N LEU A 301 -15.48 -22.31 7.21
CA LEU A 301 -14.12 -21.88 7.56
C LEU A 301 -13.53 -22.59 8.79
N THR A 302 -14.37 -23.27 9.59
CA THR A 302 -13.94 -23.97 10.82
C THR A 302 -14.20 -25.47 10.78
N ARG A 303 -14.60 -26.00 9.62
CA ARG A 303 -14.84 -27.44 9.46
C ARG A 303 -13.57 -28.24 9.79
N LYS A 304 -13.75 -29.37 10.47
CA LYS A 304 -12.61 -30.19 10.94
C LYS A 304 -12.02 -31.09 9.85
N ASP A 305 -12.72 -31.21 8.73
CA ASP A 305 -12.37 -32.02 7.59
C ASP A 305 -11.89 -31.18 6.40
N LEU A 306 -11.41 -29.95 6.62
CA LEU A 306 -10.79 -29.12 5.57
C LEU A 306 -9.77 -29.95 4.79
N VAL A 307 -8.93 -30.69 5.50
CA VAL A 307 -7.97 -31.63 4.93
C VAL A 307 -8.13 -32.99 5.59
N GLN A 308 -8.20 -34.05 4.80
CA GLN A 308 -8.23 -35.43 5.28
C GLN A 308 -7.11 -36.23 4.61
N TYR A 309 -6.22 -36.76 5.46
CA TYR A 309 -5.19 -37.72 5.06
C TYR A 309 -5.68 -39.14 5.31
N GLY A 310 -5.41 -40.04 4.38
CA GLY A 310 -5.85 -41.42 4.49
C GLY A 310 -5.11 -42.37 3.57
N SER A 311 -5.60 -43.60 3.49
CA SER A 311 -5.15 -44.57 2.50
C SER A 311 -6.34 -45.35 1.94
N THR A 312 -6.26 -45.72 0.67
CA THR A 312 -7.27 -46.54 0.00
C THR A 312 -6.62 -47.73 -0.70
N MET A 313 -7.34 -48.85 -0.77
CA MET A 313 -6.89 -50.05 -1.46
C MET A 313 -7.42 -50.07 -2.89
N ALA A 314 -6.54 -50.19 -3.87
CA ALA A 314 -6.91 -50.33 -5.28
C ALA A 314 -6.49 -51.71 -5.81
N GLY A 315 -7.12 -52.76 -5.27
CA GLY A 315 -6.89 -54.14 -5.67
C GLY A 315 -5.65 -54.78 -5.04
N THR A 316 -5.18 -55.87 -5.66
CA THR A 316 -4.11 -56.73 -5.15
C THR A 316 -3.13 -57.02 -6.28
N GLN A 317 -1.82 -56.89 -6.00
CA GLN A 317 -0.77 -57.28 -6.93
C GLN A 317 -0.87 -58.78 -7.28
N SER A 318 -0.24 -59.20 -8.38
CA SER A 318 -0.16 -60.63 -8.76
C SER A 318 0.52 -61.51 -7.70
N THR A 319 1.29 -60.90 -6.80
CA THR A 319 1.97 -61.51 -5.66
C THR A 319 1.08 -61.68 -4.41
N GLY A 320 -0.17 -61.18 -4.44
CA GLY A 320 -1.11 -61.27 -3.32
C GLY A 320 -1.04 -60.11 -2.31
N PHE A 321 -0.15 -59.13 -2.51
CA PHE A 321 -0.07 -57.94 -1.66
C PHE A 321 -1.03 -56.83 -2.10
N PRO A 322 -1.73 -56.14 -1.17
CA PRO A 322 -2.63 -55.05 -1.51
C PRO A 322 -1.87 -53.84 -2.07
N ILE A 323 -2.44 -53.19 -3.08
CA ILE A 323 -1.93 -51.91 -3.59
C ILE A 323 -2.58 -50.79 -2.76
N LEU A 324 -1.77 -50.07 -1.99
CA LEU A 324 -2.20 -48.97 -1.14
C LEU A 324 -1.86 -47.63 -1.80
N PHE A 325 -2.84 -46.76 -1.88
CA PHE A 325 -2.68 -45.37 -2.27
C PHE A 325 -2.87 -44.47 -1.06
N ASN A 326 -1.96 -43.53 -0.84
CA ASN A 326 -2.17 -42.43 0.08
C ASN A 326 -3.20 -41.47 -0.53
N THR A 327 -4.15 -41.00 0.27
CA THR A 327 -5.17 -40.06 -0.18
C THR A 327 -5.03 -38.74 0.58
N VAL A 328 -4.99 -37.64 -0.16
CA VAL A 328 -5.08 -36.27 0.36
C VAL A 328 -6.36 -35.67 -0.19
N ASN A 329 -7.34 -35.41 0.67
CA ASN A 329 -8.62 -34.84 0.27
C ASN A 329 -8.77 -33.46 0.89
N VAL A 330 -8.92 -32.43 0.05
CA VAL A 330 -9.29 -31.08 0.48
C VAL A 330 -10.78 -30.87 0.26
N ASN A 331 -11.48 -30.41 1.29
CA ASN A 331 -12.94 -30.31 1.29
C ASN A 331 -13.42 -28.89 1.59
N GLY A 332 -14.49 -28.48 0.93
CA GLY A 332 -15.07 -27.15 1.01
C GLY A 332 -14.36 -26.11 0.16
N VAL A 333 -13.59 -26.52 -0.85
CA VAL A 333 -12.77 -25.58 -1.64
C VAL A 333 -13.67 -24.58 -2.35
N GLY A 334 -14.67 -25.04 -3.12
CA GLY A 334 -15.57 -24.13 -3.83
C GLY A 334 -16.31 -23.16 -2.89
N THR A 335 -16.72 -23.65 -1.72
CA THR A 335 -17.42 -22.87 -0.69
C THR A 335 -16.50 -21.83 -0.04
N ASN A 336 -15.28 -22.20 0.32
CA ASN A 336 -14.32 -21.29 0.94
C ASN A 336 -13.78 -20.26 -0.07
N GLN A 337 -13.69 -20.61 -1.35
CA GLN A 337 -13.42 -19.63 -2.42
C GLN A 337 -14.58 -18.64 -2.61
N ALA A 338 -15.84 -19.07 -2.45
CA ALA A 338 -16.98 -18.15 -2.45
C ALA A 338 -16.91 -17.15 -1.28
N ILE A 339 -16.49 -17.62 -0.10
CA ILE A 339 -16.25 -16.76 1.06
C ILE A 339 -15.12 -15.76 0.78
N ALA A 340 -14.01 -16.22 0.21
CA ALA A 340 -12.91 -15.35 -0.19
C ALA A 340 -13.37 -14.28 -1.19
N ARG A 341 -14.16 -14.65 -2.22
CA ARG A 341 -14.73 -13.66 -3.15
C ARG A 341 -15.65 -12.65 -2.48
N ILE A 342 -16.46 -13.06 -1.49
CA ILE A 342 -17.28 -12.13 -0.69
C ILE A 342 -16.38 -11.14 0.07
N ALA A 343 -15.33 -11.61 0.73
CA ALA A 343 -14.34 -10.75 1.39
C ALA A 343 -13.71 -9.76 0.40
N GLY A 344 -13.32 -10.29 -0.77
CA GLY A 344 -12.75 -9.59 -1.92
C GLY A 344 -13.64 -8.51 -2.56
N MET A 345 -14.94 -8.49 -2.27
CA MET A 345 -15.86 -7.44 -2.76
C MET A 345 -15.87 -6.17 -1.88
N GLY A 346 -15.29 -6.24 -0.67
CA GLY A 346 -15.20 -5.10 0.24
C GLY A 346 -14.15 -4.09 -0.19
N ASP A 347 -14.20 -2.89 0.37
CA ASP A 347 -13.13 -1.89 0.22
C ASP A 347 -11.89 -2.37 0.97
N ALA A 348 -10.71 -2.34 0.33
CA ALA A 348 -9.45 -2.74 0.93
C ALA A 348 -9.15 -1.96 2.23
N ASN A 349 -9.55 -0.69 2.31
CA ASN A 349 -9.34 0.15 3.50
C ASN A 349 -10.12 -0.33 4.73
N MET A 350 -11.19 -1.11 4.53
CA MET A 350 -12.07 -1.60 5.61
C MET A 350 -11.63 -2.97 6.15
N ARG A 351 -10.67 -3.62 5.48
CA ARG A 351 -10.30 -5.01 5.77
C ARG A 351 -9.38 -5.16 6.97
N ALA A 352 -8.65 -4.11 7.33
CA ALA A 352 -7.61 -4.08 8.36
C ALA A 352 -7.86 -5.01 9.57
N GLY A 353 -7.39 -6.25 9.46
CA GLY A 353 -7.40 -7.34 10.43
C GLY A 353 -8.78 -7.84 10.84
N SER A 354 -9.67 -8.03 9.87
CA SER A 354 -10.94 -8.71 10.11
C SER A 354 -10.72 -10.20 10.37
N SER A 355 -11.56 -10.82 11.21
CA SER A 355 -11.47 -12.28 11.42
C SER A 355 -11.98 -13.09 10.23
N LEU A 356 -12.73 -12.46 9.30
CA LEU A 356 -13.10 -13.07 8.03
C LEU A 356 -11.84 -13.33 7.19
N ASP A 357 -11.03 -12.28 6.99
CA ASP A 357 -9.85 -12.34 6.12
C ASP A 357 -8.78 -13.24 6.76
N GLY A 358 -8.57 -13.13 8.08
CA GLY A 358 -7.70 -14.03 8.82
C GLY A 358 -8.12 -15.51 8.73
N LYS A 359 -9.42 -15.83 8.76
CA LYS A 359 -9.88 -17.22 8.62
C LYS A 359 -9.82 -17.73 7.19
N VAL A 360 -10.01 -16.87 6.19
CA VAL A 360 -9.75 -17.22 4.78
C VAL A 360 -8.28 -17.56 4.60
N MET A 361 -7.37 -16.76 5.18
CA MET A 361 -5.93 -17.02 5.19
C MET A 361 -5.57 -18.35 5.86
N ASP A 362 -6.11 -18.62 7.06
CA ASP A 362 -5.88 -19.89 7.79
C ASP A 362 -6.29 -21.12 6.98
N VAL A 363 -7.42 -21.04 6.27
CA VAL A 363 -7.93 -22.14 5.44
C VAL A 363 -7.06 -22.29 4.18
N ALA A 364 -6.71 -21.19 3.52
CA ALA A 364 -5.83 -21.21 2.35
C ALA A 364 -4.48 -21.84 2.70
N GLY A 365 -3.88 -21.49 3.84
CA GLY A 365 -2.63 -22.11 4.31
C GLY A 365 -2.75 -23.63 4.57
N GLN A 366 -3.88 -24.10 5.09
CA GLN A 366 -4.12 -25.55 5.25
C GLN A 366 -4.29 -26.29 3.93
N TYR A 367 -4.98 -25.69 2.96
CA TYR A 367 -5.08 -26.25 1.61
C TYR A 367 -3.73 -26.26 0.90
N LEU A 368 -2.90 -25.23 1.08
CA LEU A 368 -1.57 -25.16 0.51
C LEU A 368 -0.65 -26.25 1.08
N ASP A 369 -0.63 -26.46 2.40
CA ASP A 369 0.09 -27.59 3.03
C ASP A 369 -0.35 -28.95 2.44
N ALA A 370 -1.64 -29.11 2.15
CA ALA A 370 -2.17 -30.33 1.53
C ALA A 370 -1.72 -30.48 0.07
N GLN A 371 -1.70 -29.40 -0.72
CA GLN A 371 -1.20 -29.39 -2.09
C GLN A 371 0.29 -29.76 -2.12
N VAL A 372 1.12 -29.11 -1.30
CA VAL A 372 2.55 -29.39 -1.20
C VAL A 372 2.82 -30.84 -0.82
N ARG A 373 2.10 -31.40 0.16
CA ARG A 373 2.22 -32.82 0.52
C ARG A 373 1.82 -33.76 -0.61
N ALA A 374 0.81 -33.40 -1.39
CA ALA A 374 0.38 -34.20 -2.54
C ALA A 374 1.41 -34.17 -3.67
N GLU A 375 2.02 -33.01 -3.92
CA GLU A 375 3.05 -32.80 -4.95
C GLU A 375 4.37 -33.50 -4.65
N THR A 376 4.77 -33.46 -3.38
CA THR A 376 6.07 -33.96 -2.91
C THR A 376 6.01 -35.41 -2.41
N GLY A 377 4.79 -35.94 -2.25
CA GLY A 377 4.55 -37.33 -1.89
C GLY A 377 4.94 -38.32 -3.01
N PRO A 378 4.88 -39.63 -2.74
CA PRO A 378 5.28 -40.63 -3.72
C PRO A 378 4.35 -40.62 -4.95
N LYS A 379 4.86 -40.15 -6.10
CA LYS A 379 4.11 -39.84 -7.33
C LYS A 379 3.18 -40.97 -7.82
N ASP A 380 3.59 -42.23 -7.68
CA ASP A 380 2.83 -43.39 -8.19
C ASP A 380 1.73 -43.86 -7.22
N THR A 381 1.69 -43.33 -5.99
CA THR A 381 0.80 -43.83 -4.93
C THR A 381 0.06 -42.75 -4.16
N THR A 382 0.20 -41.47 -4.52
CA THR A 382 -0.55 -40.38 -3.90
C THR A 382 -1.70 -39.94 -4.79
N MET A 383 -2.92 -39.99 -4.24
CA MET A 383 -4.13 -39.47 -4.86
C MET A 383 -4.53 -38.16 -4.19
N PHE A 384 -4.76 -37.14 -4.98
CA PHE A 384 -5.27 -35.85 -4.52
C PHE A 384 -6.70 -35.66 -5.00
N SER A 385 -7.58 -35.21 -4.10
CA SER A 385 -8.96 -34.89 -4.47
C SER A 385 -9.40 -33.57 -3.85
N ILE A 386 -10.22 -32.86 -4.61
CA ILE A 386 -10.90 -31.63 -4.20
C ILE A 386 -12.38 -31.95 -4.14
N ASP A 387 -13.06 -31.66 -3.04
CA ASP A 387 -14.52 -31.80 -2.93
C ASP A 387 -15.06 -33.15 -3.46
N GLY A 388 -14.29 -34.23 -3.23
CA GLY A 388 -14.64 -35.60 -3.63
C GLY A 388 -14.34 -35.99 -5.08
N HIS A 389 -13.71 -35.14 -5.89
CA HIS A 389 -13.26 -35.46 -7.25
C HIS A 389 -11.73 -35.40 -7.37
N GLY A 390 -11.15 -36.33 -8.13
CA GLY A 390 -9.71 -36.38 -8.36
C GLY A 390 -9.21 -35.14 -9.10
N ALA A 391 -8.08 -34.61 -8.67
CA ALA A 391 -7.51 -33.34 -9.15
C ALA A 391 -5.98 -33.41 -9.21
N ASP A 392 -5.38 -32.54 -10.02
CA ASP A 392 -3.93 -32.33 -10.05
C ASP A 392 -3.60 -31.09 -9.20
N PRO A 393 -2.91 -31.24 -8.05
CA PRO A 393 -2.66 -30.14 -7.13
C PRO A 393 -1.88 -28.97 -7.76
N LYS A 394 -1.16 -29.21 -8.87
CA LYS A 394 -0.35 -28.21 -9.60
C LYS A 394 -1.12 -27.42 -10.66
N LYS A 395 -2.31 -27.89 -11.05
CA LYS A 395 -3.08 -27.30 -12.16
C LYS A 395 -4.37 -26.62 -11.69
N GLU A 396 -4.92 -27.08 -10.56
CA GLU A 396 -6.14 -26.51 -10.02
C GLU A 396 -5.83 -25.27 -9.20
N GLN A 397 -6.57 -24.19 -9.46
CA GLN A 397 -6.48 -22.97 -8.67
C GLN A 397 -7.31 -23.15 -7.39
N ILE A 398 -6.67 -23.54 -6.30
CA ILE A 398 -7.31 -23.83 -5.02
C ILE A 398 -7.14 -22.64 -4.09
N THR A 399 -5.89 -22.26 -3.84
CA THR A 399 -5.51 -21.26 -2.85
C THR A 399 -5.30 -19.87 -3.43
N GLU A 400 -4.95 -19.77 -4.71
CA GLU A 400 -4.66 -18.53 -5.43
C GLU A 400 -5.82 -17.53 -5.32
N PRO A 401 -7.09 -17.91 -5.61
CA PRO A 401 -8.21 -16.98 -5.51
C PRO A 401 -8.47 -16.56 -4.05
N MET A 402 -8.08 -17.40 -3.09
CA MET A 402 -8.23 -17.10 -1.66
C MET A 402 -7.19 -16.10 -1.19
N PHE A 403 -5.90 -16.35 -1.48
CA PHE A 403 -4.82 -15.44 -1.16
C PHE A 403 -5.01 -14.08 -1.84
N HIS A 404 -5.31 -14.05 -3.14
CA HIS A 404 -5.61 -12.82 -3.88
C HIS A 404 -6.69 -11.97 -3.19
N ALA A 405 -7.77 -12.61 -2.74
CA ALA A 405 -8.89 -11.91 -2.15
C ALA A 405 -8.58 -11.22 -0.82
N VAL A 406 -7.53 -11.64 -0.10
CA VAL A 406 -7.19 -11.12 1.23
C VAL A 406 -5.77 -10.54 1.31
N ALA A 407 -5.02 -10.51 0.21
CA ALA A 407 -3.63 -10.04 0.18
C ALA A 407 -3.47 -8.58 0.63
N ASP A 408 -4.47 -7.74 0.38
CA ASP A 408 -4.50 -6.33 0.80
C ASP A 408 -4.68 -6.16 2.32
N ASP A 409 -5.18 -7.16 3.05
CA ASP A 409 -5.27 -7.09 4.50
C ASP A 409 -3.93 -7.44 5.15
N LYS A 410 -3.02 -6.47 5.16
CA LYS A 410 -1.67 -6.64 5.72
C LYS A 410 -1.65 -6.98 7.20
N PHE A 411 -2.73 -6.73 7.95
CA PHE A 411 -2.86 -7.26 9.31
C PHE A 411 -3.04 -8.78 9.30
N ALA A 412 -3.92 -9.31 8.44
CA ALA A 412 -4.14 -10.75 8.32
C ALA A 412 -2.90 -11.46 7.76
N VAL A 413 -2.25 -10.87 6.73
CA VAL A 413 -1.02 -11.44 6.16
C VAL A 413 0.10 -11.47 7.20
N ALA A 414 0.40 -10.34 7.85
CA ALA A 414 1.44 -10.27 8.88
C ALA A 414 1.17 -11.27 10.01
N ALA A 415 -0.08 -11.35 10.50
CA ALA A 415 -0.44 -12.32 11.53
C ALA A 415 -0.24 -13.78 11.08
N ALA A 416 -0.55 -14.10 9.82
CA ALA A 416 -0.41 -15.47 9.30
C ALA A 416 1.05 -15.89 9.13
N VAL A 417 1.91 -15.03 8.57
CA VAL A 417 3.32 -15.37 8.31
C VAL A 417 4.18 -15.30 9.58
N THR A 418 3.78 -14.50 10.58
CA THR A 418 4.49 -14.41 11.87
C THR A 418 3.95 -15.36 12.94
N ASP A 419 2.90 -16.15 12.65
CA ASP A 419 2.38 -17.12 13.61
C ASP A 419 3.46 -18.16 13.98
N PRO A 420 3.77 -18.36 15.27
CA PRO A 420 4.88 -19.21 15.70
C PRO A 420 4.64 -20.71 15.47
N HIS A 421 3.40 -21.12 15.17
CA HIS A 421 3.03 -22.50 14.95
C HIS A 421 2.81 -22.84 13.47
N THR A 422 2.34 -21.87 12.68
CA THR A 422 1.98 -22.09 11.27
C THR A 422 2.73 -21.23 10.27
N GLY A 423 3.32 -20.10 10.69
CA GLY A 423 3.90 -19.10 9.81
C GLY A 423 5.04 -19.62 8.94
N GLN A 424 6.07 -20.22 9.55
CA GLN A 424 7.19 -20.81 8.78
C GLN A 424 6.74 -21.88 7.79
N ARG A 425 5.72 -22.67 8.16
CA ARG A 425 5.17 -23.68 7.26
C ARG A 425 4.43 -23.03 6.10
N LEU A 426 3.59 -22.03 6.36
CA LEU A 426 2.91 -21.28 5.30
C LEU A 426 3.92 -20.68 4.32
N VAL A 427 4.94 -19.97 4.82
CA VAL A 427 5.98 -19.38 3.97
C VAL A 427 6.71 -20.47 3.18
N GLY A 428 7.09 -21.57 3.83
CA GLY A 428 7.73 -22.71 3.16
C GLY A 428 6.89 -23.34 2.06
N ASP A 429 5.61 -23.55 2.33
CA ASP A 429 4.69 -24.13 1.36
C ASP A 429 4.50 -23.19 0.16
N VAL A 430 4.54 -21.87 0.36
CA VAL A 430 4.52 -20.87 -0.73
C VAL A 430 5.73 -21.02 -1.65
N PHE A 431 6.93 -21.25 -1.11
CA PHE A 431 8.12 -21.47 -1.92
C PHE A 431 8.16 -22.85 -2.59
N GLN A 432 7.51 -23.86 -1.99
CA GLN A 432 7.60 -25.26 -2.41
C GLN A 432 6.49 -25.70 -3.37
N HIS A 433 5.33 -25.04 -3.34
CA HIS A 433 4.22 -25.32 -4.25
C HIS A 433 4.59 -24.91 -5.69
N GLU A 434 4.31 -25.78 -6.68
CA GLU A 434 4.45 -25.43 -8.09
C GLU A 434 3.24 -24.63 -8.56
N TRP A 435 3.33 -23.30 -8.52
CA TRP A 435 2.23 -22.43 -8.89
C TRP A 435 2.00 -22.42 -10.41
N PRO A 436 0.75 -22.57 -10.90
CA PRO A 436 0.45 -22.58 -12.33
C PRO A 436 0.72 -21.24 -13.02
N ASP A 437 0.83 -20.15 -12.26
CA ASP A 437 1.16 -18.81 -12.72
C ASP A 437 2.56 -18.34 -12.32
N ASN A 438 3.47 -19.29 -12.09
CA ASN A 438 4.85 -19.06 -11.63
C ASN A 438 4.97 -18.31 -10.29
N GLY A 439 3.88 -18.28 -9.50
CA GLY A 439 3.81 -17.65 -8.18
C GLY A 439 3.44 -16.18 -8.24
N LYS A 440 2.94 -15.69 -9.38
CA LYS A 440 2.54 -14.30 -9.57
C LYS A 440 1.44 -13.88 -8.59
N THR A 441 0.37 -14.65 -8.47
CA THR A 441 -0.77 -14.28 -7.61
C THR A 441 -0.38 -14.35 -6.13
N VAL A 442 0.33 -15.39 -5.70
CA VAL A 442 0.70 -15.51 -4.28
C VAL A 442 1.71 -14.44 -3.84
N SER A 443 2.50 -13.88 -4.76
CA SER A 443 3.44 -12.80 -4.45
C SER A 443 2.77 -11.54 -3.90
N GLU A 444 1.48 -11.33 -4.19
CA GLU A 444 0.69 -10.19 -3.68
C GLU A 444 0.63 -10.15 -2.14
N LEU A 445 0.75 -11.31 -1.47
CA LEU A 445 0.85 -11.39 -0.02
C LEU A 445 2.03 -10.54 0.50
N PHE A 446 3.17 -10.63 -0.19
CA PHE A 446 4.42 -9.99 0.20
C PHE A 446 4.59 -8.60 -0.41
N HIS A 447 3.70 -8.22 -1.33
CA HIS A 447 3.86 -6.97 -2.07
C HIS A 447 4.00 -5.78 -1.14
N THR A 448 5.01 -4.96 -1.42
CA THR A 448 5.28 -3.71 -0.70
C THR A 448 5.93 -2.70 -1.63
N THR A 449 5.64 -1.43 -1.40
CA THR A 449 6.34 -0.33 -2.06
C THR A 449 7.29 0.35 -1.10
N ALA A 450 8.11 1.25 -1.65
CA ALA A 450 8.97 2.13 -0.88
C ALA A 450 8.19 3.01 0.11
N ASP A 451 7.00 3.49 -0.28
CA ASP A 451 6.15 4.32 0.56
C ASP A 451 5.50 3.49 1.68
N ASP A 452 5.23 2.21 1.42
CA ASP A 452 4.71 1.29 2.44
C ASP A 452 5.76 0.93 3.49
N ALA A 453 7.02 0.82 3.10
CA ALA A 453 8.11 0.47 4.02
C ALA A 453 8.45 1.59 5.00
N VAL A 454 8.01 2.83 4.77
CA VAL A 454 8.46 4.01 5.52
C VAL A 454 7.33 4.66 6.30
N ALA A 455 7.52 4.80 7.61
CA ALA A 455 6.61 5.56 8.45
C ALA A 455 6.79 7.07 8.26
N LYS A 456 5.72 7.78 7.86
CA LYS A 456 5.71 9.25 7.86
C LYS A 456 5.58 9.78 9.29
N PRO A 457 6.45 10.69 9.76
CA PRO A 457 6.38 11.21 11.12
C PRO A 457 5.01 11.82 11.45
N GLY A 458 4.38 11.33 12.52
CA GLY A 458 3.09 11.82 13.01
C GLY A 458 1.86 11.25 12.31
N ASP A 459 2.01 10.35 11.33
CA ASP A 459 0.88 9.60 10.76
C ASP A 459 0.80 8.17 11.34
N PRO A 460 -0.19 7.88 12.21
CA PRO A 460 -0.32 6.56 12.83
C PRO A 460 -0.74 5.46 11.84
N VAL A 461 -1.41 5.80 10.73
CA VAL A 461 -1.78 4.80 9.71
C VAL A 461 -0.55 4.36 8.95
N ASP A 462 0.23 5.31 8.43
CA ASP A 462 1.48 4.99 7.74
C ASP A 462 2.47 4.27 8.66
N THR A 463 2.55 4.68 9.94
CA THR A 463 3.39 3.98 10.93
C THR A 463 2.98 2.52 11.11
N LYS A 464 1.67 2.27 11.20
CA LYS A 464 1.16 0.92 11.34
C LYS A 464 1.35 0.10 10.07
N ASN A 465 1.14 0.71 8.91
CA ASN A 465 1.37 0.08 7.60
C ASN A 465 2.83 -0.36 7.46
N ALA A 466 3.78 0.55 7.70
CA ALA A 466 5.21 0.25 7.67
C ALA A 466 5.60 -0.89 8.61
N GLN A 467 5.04 -0.92 9.83
CA GLN A 467 5.26 -2.02 10.76
C GLN A 467 4.79 -3.37 10.21
N LEU A 468 3.60 -3.43 9.60
CA LEU A 468 3.02 -4.67 9.08
C LEU A 468 3.80 -5.19 7.86
N HIS A 469 4.13 -4.30 6.93
CA HIS A 469 4.96 -4.64 5.77
C HIS A 469 6.36 -5.10 6.20
N GLY A 470 6.96 -4.43 7.20
CA GLY A 470 8.21 -4.86 7.81
C GLY A 470 8.13 -6.27 8.39
N GLN A 471 7.10 -6.58 9.18
CA GLN A 471 6.91 -7.93 9.75
C GLN A 471 6.79 -9.03 8.68
N ILE A 472 6.13 -8.72 7.56
CA ILE A 472 6.00 -9.64 6.43
C ILE A 472 7.37 -9.84 5.74
N ALA A 473 8.10 -8.76 5.50
CA ALA A 473 9.43 -8.80 4.90
C ALA A 473 10.43 -9.57 5.79
N GLU A 474 10.43 -9.30 7.10
CA GLU A 474 11.26 -10.00 8.07
C GLU A 474 10.98 -11.49 8.10
N ALA A 475 9.72 -11.91 8.28
CA ALA A 475 9.36 -13.33 8.31
C ALA A 475 9.76 -14.07 7.03
N THR A 476 9.66 -13.39 5.87
CA THR A 476 10.05 -13.95 4.57
C THR A 476 11.57 -14.05 4.44
N ALA A 477 12.30 -12.99 4.81
CA ALA A 477 13.76 -12.93 4.73
C ALA A 477 14.42 -13.92 5.70
N ASP A 478 13.93 -14.02 6.93
CA ASP A 478 14.36 -15.03 7.91
C ASP A 478 14.15 -16.44 7.39
N TYR A 479 12.98 -16.73 6.81
CA TYR A 479 12.70 -18.05 6.23
C TYR A 479 13.70 -18.38 5.11
N MET A 480 13.98 -17.44 4.21
CA MET A 480 14.95 -17.62 3.13
C MET A 480 16.37 -17.84 3.66
N ALA A 481 16.78 -17.07 4.68
CA ALA A 481 18.09 -17.19 5.30
C ALA A 481 18.30 -18.55 5.97
N ASP A 482 17.28 -19.04 6.69
CA ASP A 482 17.33 -20.27 7.46
C ASP A 482 17.17 -21.53 6.59
N HIS A 483 16.40 -21.43 5.50
CA HIS A 483 16.02 -22.58 4.65
C HIS A 483 16.70 -22.58 3.28
N LYS A 484 17.73 -21.75 3.05
CA LYS A 484 18.45 -21.66 1.76
C LYS A 484 18.73 -23.02 1.12
N LYS A 485 19.21 -24.00 1.88
CA LYS A 485 19.57 -25.31 1.34
C LYS A 485 18.39 -26.00 0.66
N ASP A 486 17.23 -25.93 1.29
CA ASP A 486 16.00 -26.55 0.78
C ASP A 486 15.40 -25.69 -0.33
N LEU A 487 15.56 -24.36 -0.28
CA LEU A 487 15.08 -23.45 -1.34
C LEU A 487 15.95 -23.48 -2.60
N LEU A 488 17.24 -23.76 -2.49
CA LEU A 488 18.11 -24.00 -3.65
C LEU A 488 17.92 -25.39 -4.26
N ARG A 489 17.31 -26.33 -3.52
CA ARG A 489 16.99 -27.69 -3.97
C ARG A 489 15.71 -28.18 -3.31
N VAL A 490 14.58 -27.79 -3.88
CA VAL A 490 13.26 -27.99 -3.30
C VAL A 490 13.01 -29.49 -3.03
N PRO A 491 12.78 -29.91 -1.77
CA PRO A 491 12.52 -31.30 -1.44
C PRO A 491 11.29 -31.86 -2.18
N GLY A 492 11.34 -33.14 -2.56
CA GLY A 492 10.24 -33.82 -3.25
C GLY A 492 10.27 -33.73 -4.80
N TYR A 493 11.13 -32.88 -5.36
CA TYR A 493 11.31 -32.73 -6.81
C TYR A 493 12.55 -33.49 -7.29
N GLN A 494 12.41 -34.30 -8.34
CA GLN A 494 13.48 -35.22 -8.81
C GLN A 494 14.66 -34.52 -9.48
N ASP A 495 14.46 -33.30 -10.02
CA ASP A 495 15.43 -32.61 -10.87
C ASP A 495 16.31 -31.57 -10.12
N LYS A 496 16.33 -31.59 -8.78
CA LYS A 496 17.06 -30.60 -7.95
C LYS A 496 16.68 -29.15 -8.31
N MET A 497 15.40 -28.92 -8.60
CA MET A 497 14.87 -27.61 -8.95
C MET A 497 14.97 -26.66 -7.75
N SER A 498 15.43 -25.42 -7.98
CA SER A 498 15.37 -24.36 -6.97
C SER A 498 14.00 -23.70 -6.92
N ALA A 499 13.71 -22.97 -5.86
CA ALA A 499 12.48 -22.20 -5.70
C ALA A 499 12.30 -21.16 -6.83
N GLY A 500 13.37 -20.52 -7.29
CA GLY A 500 13.33 -19.60 -8.43
C GLY A 500 13.13 -20.25 -9.79
N GLN A 501 13.56 -21.51 -9.95
CA GLN A 501 13.21 -22.28 -11.15
C GLN A 501 11.77 -22.76 -11.13
N LEU A 502 11.26 -23.08 -9.94
CA LEU A 502 9.88 -23.53 -9.74
C LEU A 502 8.90 -22.38 -9.95
N ASN A 503 9.20 -21.21 -9.35
CA ASN A 503 8.31 -20.06 -9.27
C ASN A 503 9.08 -18.75 -9.57
N PRO A 504 9.45 -18.51 -10.84
CA PRO A 504 10.27 -17.34 -11.20
C PRO A 504 9.61 -16.00 -10.89
N ASP A 505 8.29 -15.87 -11.11
CA ASP A 505 7.59 -14.58 -10.88
C ASP A 505 7.48 -14.28 -9.37
N LEU A 506 7.35 -15.29 -8.51
CA LEU A 506 7.46 -15.12 -7.05
C LEU A 506 8.83 -14.56 -6.66
N MET A 507 9.94 -15.16 -7.14
CA MET A 507 11.28 -14.68 -6.77
C MET A 507 11.55 -13.26 -7.25
N ARG A 508 11.10 -12.92 -8.46
CA ARG A 508 11.31 -11.59 -9.05
C ARG A 508 10.54 -10.49 -8.34
N ASN A 509 9.35 -10.81 -7.84
CA ASN A 509 8.55 -9.87 -7.05
C ASN A 509 9.12 -9.75 -5.63
N LEU A 510 9.51 -10.86 -4.99
CA LEU A 510 10.22 -10.83 -3.70
C LEU A 510 11.52 -10.01 -3.76
N ALA A 511 12.25 -10.05 -4.87
CA ALA A 511 13.45 -9.23 -5.04
C ALA A 511 13.15 -7.72 -5.05
N ASP A 512 12.00 -7.30 -5.57
CA ASP A 512 11.52 -5.91 -5.55
C ASP A 512 10.94 -5.57 -4.17
N ASP A 513 10.14 -6.47 -3.60
CA ASP A 513 9.41 -6.26 -2.35
C ASP A 513 10.35 -6.22 -1.13
N LEU A 514 11.42 -7.04 -1.12
CA LEU A 514 12.42 -6.99 -0.03
C LEU A 514 13.42 -5.84 -0.20
N ALA A 515 13.47 -5.19 -1.38
CA ALA A 515 14.47 -4.17 -1.69
C ALA A 515 14.52 -3.03 -0.67
N PRO A 516 13.41 -2.44 -0.19
CA PRO A 516 13.45 -1.37 0.81
C PRO A 516 14.15 -1.75 2.13
N TYR A 517 14.30 -3.05 2.42
CA TYR A 517 14.79 -3.56 3.71
C TYR A 517 16.23 -4.11 3.68
N TYR A 518 16.87 -4.25 2.51
CA TYR A 518 18.21 -4.86 2.39
C TYR A 518 19.26 -4.20 3.29
N SER A 519 19.30 -2.86 3.35
CA SER A 519 20.22 -2.16 4.25
C SER A 519 19.89 -2.37 5.73
N THR A 520 18.60 -2.42 6.10
CA THR A 520 18.19 -2.75 7.47
C THR A 520 18.60 -4.17 7.85
N PHE A 521 18.38 -5.17 6.98
CA PHE A 521 18.86 -6.54 7.19
C PHE A 521 20.37 -6.61 7.36
N ALA A 522 21.12 -5.72 6.70
CA ALA A 522 22.57 -5.62 6.84
C ALA A 522 23.03 -4.92 8.13
N GLY A 523 22.14 -4.28 8.90
CA GLY A 523 22.48 -3.57 10.14
C GLY A 523 22.38 -2.04 10.07
N ALA A 524 21.80 -1.48 9.00
CA ALA A 524 21.37 -0.08 9.00
C ALA A 524 20.23 0.14 10.00
N GLU A 525 19.80 1.40 10.18
CA GLU A 525 18.73 1.70 11.14
C GLU A 525 17.46 0.91 10.83
N THR A 526 16.80 0.48 11.90
CA THR A 526 15.62 -0.39 11.83
C THR A 526 14.43 0.36 11.26
N ILE A 527 13.96 -0.11 10.12
CA ILE A 527 12.62 0.21 9.63
C ILE A 527 11.59 -0.47 10.56
N PRO A 528 10.42 0.13 10.85
CA PRO A 528 9.43 -0.47 11.74
C PRO A 528 9.09 -1.92 11.37
N GLY A 529 9.15 -2.81 12.36
CA GLY A 529 8.82 -4.23 12.16
C GLY A 529 9.91 -5.07 11.50
N VAL A 530 11.13 -4.55 11.33
CA VAL A 530 12.26 -5.28 10.77
C VAL A 530 13.48 -5.16 11.69
N HIS A 531 14.10 -6.30 12.01
CA HIS A 531 15.38 -6.38 12.68
C HIS A 531 16.51 -6.67 11.68
N HIS A 532 17.73 -6.35 12.07
CA HIS A 532 18.91 -6.74 11.29
C HIS A 532 19.20 -8.23 11.51
N PHE A 533 19.81 -8.87 10.51
CA PHE A 533 20.32 -10.21 10.70
C PHE A 533 21.49 -10.23 11.69
N GLU A 534 21.57 -11.27 12.51
CA GLU A 534 22.67 -11.44 13.47
C GLU A 534 24.02 -11.65 12.77
N GLN A 535 24.00 -12.25 11.58
CA GLN A 535 25.20 -12.61 10.82
C GLN A 535 25.08 -12.26 9.34
N LYS A 536 26.19 -11.82 8.74
CA LYS A 536 26.33 -11.63 7.28
C LYS A 536 25.88 -12.85 6.47
N SER A 537 26.11 -14.06 6.99
CA SER A 537 25.75 -15.32 6.34
C SER A 537 24.23 -15.46 6.12
N GLN A 538 23.40 -14.87 6.97
CA GLN A 538 21.95 -14.86 6.79
C GLN A 538 21.54 -13.98 5.61
N LEU A 539 22.12 -12.77 5.52
CA LEU A 539 21.93 -11.90 4.35
C LEU A 539 22.43 -12.58 3.06
N ALA A 540 23.59 -13.23 3.10
CA ALA A 540 24.13 -13.98 1.97
C ALA A 540 23.22 -15.16 1.58
N ASN A 541 22.65 -15.87 2.55
CA ASN A 541 21.72 -16.96 2.30
C ASN A 541 20.43 -16.46 1.63
N MET A 542 19.88 -15.33 2.09
CA MET A 542 18.72 -14.69 1.46
C MET A 542 19.02 -14.32 0.00
N TYR A 543 20.17 -13.67 -0.27
CA TYR A 543 20.58 -13.36 -1.64
C TYR A 543 20.77 -14.63 -2.48
N ALA A 544 21.30 -15.71 -1.92
CA ALA A 544 21.43 -16.98 -2.64
C ALA A 544 20.07 -17.52 -3.11
N VAL A 545 19.04 -17.42 -2.26
CA VAL A 545 17.68 -17.84 -2.64
C VAL A 545 17.10 -16.95 -3.73
N LEU A 546 17.23 -15.63 -3.64
CA LEU A 546 16.79 -14.71 -4.73
C LEU A 546 17.52 -15.02 -6.03
N ALA A 547 18.83 -15.22 -5.95
CA ALA A 547 19.71 -15.57 -7.06
C ALA A 547 19.39 -16.94 -7.69
N SER A 548 18.47 -17.72 -7.11
CA SER A 548 17.99 -18.96 -7.69
C SER A 548 17.07 -18.77 -8.91
N ASP A 549 16.53 -17.56 -9.11
CA ASP A 549 16.10 -17.04 -10.41
C ASP A 549 17.12 -15.97 -10.86
N PRO A 550 17.72 -16.08 -12.07
CA PRO A 550 18.74 -15.13 -12.51
C PRO A 550 18.26 -13.67 -12.57
N GLU A 551 17.00 -13.44 -12.92
CA GLU A 551 16.43 -12.10 -13.06
C GLU A 551 16.15 -11.47 -11.69
N ALA A 552 15.59 -12.24 -10.76
CA ALA A 552 15.42 -11.84 -9.36
C ALA A 552 16.77 -11.51 -8.71
N GLY A 553 17.79 -12.34 -8.93
CA GLY A 553 19.13 -12.04 -8.44
C GLY A 553 19.71 -10.75 -9.02
N VAL A 554 19.51 -10.49 -10.32
CA VAL A 554 19.94 -9.23 -10.96
C VAL A 554 19.23 -8.02 -10.34
N LYS A 555 17.93 -8.12 -10.05
CA LYS A 555 17.17 -7.09 -9.33
C LYS A 555 17.74 -6.87 -7.93
N ALA A 556 17.91 -7.94 -7.16
CA ALA A 556 18.46 -7.88 -5.81
C ALA A 556 19.86 -7.24 -5.80
N ALA A 557 20.72 -7.61 -6.75
CA ALA A 557 22.01 -6.97 -6.96
C ALA A 557 21.85 -5.48 -7.26
N SER A 558 21.03 -5.11 -8.24
CA SER A 558 20.82 -3.72 -8.64
C SER A 558 20.39 -2.83 -7.48
N TYR A 559 19.43 -3.29 -6.67
CA TYR A 559 18.99 -2.57 -5.47
C TYR A 559 20.07 -2.50 -4.40
N THR A 560 20.78 -3.60 -4.14
CA THR A 560 21.86 -3.66 -3.15
C THR A 560 22.99 -2.71 -3.53
N TYR A 561 23.41 -2.70 -4.79
CA TYR A 561 24.40 -1.78 -5.31
C TYR A 561 23.94 -0.32 -5.19
N ALA A 562 22.67 -0.03 -5.41
CA ALA A 562 22.14 1.32 -5.19
C ALA A 562 22.30 1.76 -3.72
N GLN A 563 21.95 0.89 -2.80
CA GLN A 563 22.00 1.15 -1.36
C GLN A 563 23.43 1.29 -0.85
N GLU A 564 24.30 0.33 -1.17
CA GLU A 564 25.70 0.35 -0.73
C GLU A 564 26.44 1.57 -1.30
N ASN A 565 26.18 1.93 -2.56
CA ASN A 565 26.83 3.09 -3.20
C ASN A 565 26.42 4.40 -2.53
N ALA A 566 25.15 4.52 -2.15
CA ALA A 566 24.66 5.70 -1.44
C ALA A 566 25.21 5.77 0.00
N LEU A 567 25.27 4.65 0.72
CA LEU A 567 25.90 4.57 2.04
C LEU A 567 27.40 4.93 1.99
N ALA A 568 28.14 4.36 1.03
CA ALA A 568 29.56 4.62 0.81
C ALA A 568 29.84 6.09 0.46
N ALA A 569 29.03 6.68 -0.44
CA ALA A 569 29.17 8.09 -0.81
C ALA A 569 28.82 9.05 0.35
N GLN A 570 27.79 8.74 1.14
CA GLN A 570 27.47 9.51 2.35
C GLN A 570 28.60 9.45 3.37
N TYR A 571 29.22 8.29 3.56
CA TYR A 571 30.40 8.16 4.42
C TYR A 571 31.58 9.00 3.89
N GLY A 572 31.93 8.86 2.61
CA GLY A 572 33.06 9.59 2.01
C GLY A 572 32.88 11.12 2.00
N SER A 573 31.64 11.60 1.83
CA SER A 573 31.32 13.02 1.96
C SER A 573 31.33 13.56 3.40
N GLY A 574 31.52 12.71 4.41
CA GLY A 574 31.46 13.10 5.82
C GLY A 574 30.06 13.41 6.34
N ASN A 575 29.01 13.17 5.54
CA ASN A 575 27.61 13.33 5.94
C ASN A 575 27.03 12.07 6.63
N GLY A 576 27.70 10.92 6.48
CA GLY A 576 27.36 9.65 7.13
C GLY A 576 28.36 9.29 8.23
N VAL A 577 27.91 8.45 9.17
CA VAL A 577 28.76 7.87 10.21
C VAL A 577 29.67 6.78 9.65
N SER A 578 30.75 6.42 10.36
CA SER A 578 31.69 5.38 9.95
C SER A 578 31.07 4.01 9.74
N THR A 579 29.93 3.73 10.38
CA THR A 579 29.20 2.48 10.21
C THR A 579 28.59 2.34 8.81
N TYR A 580 28.33 3.43 8.09
CA TYR A 580 27.74 3.35 6.74
C TYR A 580 28.65 2.69 5.72
N GLY A 581 29.94 3.00 5.77
CA GLY A 581 30.89 2.34 4.91
C GLY A 581 31.03 0.85 5.24
N GLN A 582 30.98 0.48 6.53
CA GLN A 582 30.99 -0.93 6.95
C GLN A 582 29.76 -1.70 6.47
N LEU A 583 28.58 -1.09 6.58
CA LEU A 583 27.33 -1.66 6.08
C LEU A 583 27.37 -1.86 4.56
N ALA A 584 27.89 -0.87 3.83
CA ALA A 584 28.08 -0.98 2.37
C ALA A 584 28.99 -2.18 2.00
N GLY A 585 30.12 -2.35 2.68
CA GLY A 585 31.00 -3.51 2.48
C GLY A 585 30.31 -4.83 2.82
N GLN A 586 29.58 -4.89 3.95
CA GLN A 586 28.86 -6.09 4.38
C GLN A 586 27.77 -6.51 3.36
N MET A 587 27.00 -5.54 2.85
CA MET A 587 25.99 -5.75 1.81
C MET A 587 26.61 -6.34 0.54
N HIS A 588 27.70 -5.73 0.07
CA HIS A 588 28.45 -6.20 -1.09
C HIS A 588 28.94 -7.63 -0.92
N SER A 589 29.57 -7.90 0.24
CA SER A 589 30.10 -9.23 0.57
C SER A 589 29.03 -10.30 0.56
N ALA A 590 27.90 -10.03 1.23
CA ALA A 590 26.80 -10.96 1.32
C ALA A 590 26.20 -11.26 -0.06
N LEU A 591 26.05 -10.24 -0.91
CA LEU A 591 25.55 -10.40 -2.28
C LEU A 591 26.47 -11.31 -3.12
N VAL A 592 27.79 -11.08 -3.06
CA VAL A 592 28.79 -11.88 -3.80
C VAL A 592 28.80 -13.33 -3.30
N ASP A 593 28.88 -13.54 -1.99
CA ASP A 593 28.90 -14.87 -1.38
C ASP A 593 27.62 -15.65 -1.71
N GLY A 594 26.46 -15.01 -1.55
CA GLY A 594 25.15 -15.61 -1.83
C GLY A 594 24.98 -16.02 -3.29
N THR A 595 25.33 -15.11 -4.21
CA THR A 595 25.26 -15.38 -5.65
C THR A 595 26.20 -16.52 -6.05
N LEU A 596 27.42 -16.53 -5.52
CA LEU A 596 28.39 -17.60 -5.80
C LEU A 596 27.90 -18.95 -5.28
N ASP A 597 27.29 -18.98 -4.10
CA ASP A 597 26.72 -20.20 -3.53
C ASP A 597 25.54 -20.72 -4.36
N ALA A 598 24.61 -19.84 -4.76
CA ALA A 598 23.48 -20.20 -5.64
C ALA A 598 23.99 -20.83 -6.95
N LYS A 599 24.93 -20.16 -7.62
CA LYS A 599 25.59 -20.65 -8.84
C LYS A 599 26.21 -22.04 -8.64
N THR A 600 27.01 -22.19 -7.58
CA THR A 600 27.72 -23.45 -7.30
C THR A 600 26.75 -24.58 -6.97
N THR A 601 25.71 -24.28 -6.21
CA THR A 601 24.71 -25.24 -5.75
C THR A 601 23.79 -25.69 -6.89
N MET A 602 23.41 -24.79 -7.81
CA MET A 602 22.54 -25.11 -8.94
C MET A 602 23.27 -25.75 -10.13
N GLY A 603 24.59 -25.62 -10.24
CA GLY A 603 25.38 -26.26 -11.30
C GLY A 603 25.18 -25.68 -12.70
N GLN A 604 24.66 -24.44 -12.82
CA GLN A 604 24.29 -23.77 -14.07
C GLN A 604 25.34 -22.75 -14.53
N ASN A 605 26.55 -23.21 -14.84
CA ASN A 605 27.71 -22.31 -15.02
C ASN A 605 27.63 -21.35 -16.23
N ASP A 606 27.11 -21.73 -17.40
CA ASP A 606 27.37 -20.93 -18.63
C ASP A 606 26.28 -19.88 -18.96
N VAL A 607 25.00 -20.20 -18.75
CA VAL A 607 23.89 -19.26 -19.04
C VAL A 607 23.74 -18.20 -17.93
N TYR A 608 23.95 -18.61 -16.67
CA TYR A 608 23.94 -17.73 -15.52
C TYR A 608 25.05 -16.67 -15.60
N ASN A 609 26.27 -17.06 -16.01
CA ASN A 609 27.41 -16.14 -16.16
C ASN A 609 27.13 -15.03 -17.18
N ALA A 610 26.52 -15.35 -18.33
CA ALA A 610 26.29 -14.39 -19.41
C ALA A 610 25.20 -13.35 -19.06
N GLN A 611 24.13 -13.78 -18.38
CA GLN A 611 23.04 -12.89 -17.97
C GLN A 611 23.42 -12.07 -16.72
N TRP A 612 24.06 -12.69 -15.72
CA TRP A 612 24.47 -12.04 -14.48
C TRP A 612 25.56 -10.99 -14.69
N GLN A 613 26.67 -11.35 -15.35
CA GLN A 613 27.79 -10.41 -15.52
C GLN A 613 27.39 -9.21 -16.37
N TYR A 614 26.60 -9.40 -17.43
CA TYR A 614 26.15 -8.30 -18.28
C TYR A 614 25.17 -7.38 -17.55
N ALA A 615 24.17 -7.94 -16.85
CA ALA A 615 23.14 -7.15 -16.18
C ALA A 615 23.66 -6.44 -14.92
N VAL A 616 24.50 -7.09 -14.11
CA VAL A 616 25.13 -6.46 -12.93
C VAL A 616 26.13 -5.37 -13.34
N ASN A 617 26.95 -5.61 -14.37
CA ASN A 617 27.87 -4.57 -14.84
C ASN A 617 27.12 -3.34 -15.39
N SER A 618 25.97 -3.54 -16.05
CA SER A 618 25.11 -2.44 -16.53
C SER A 618 24.45 -1.69 -15.37
N ALA A 619 23.87 -2.42 -14.39
CA ALA A 619 23.21 -1.84 -13.23
C ALA A 619 24.17 -1.04 -12.34
N ASN A 620 25.39 -1.55 -12.14
CA ASN A 620 26.44 -0.86 -11.38
C ASN A 620 26.83 0.47 -12.00
N PHE A 621 26.99 0.49 -13.32
CA PHE A 621 27.37 1.68 -14.07
C PHE A 621 26.28 2.77 -14.01
N ASP A 622 25.03 2.41 -14.27
CA ASP A 622 23.90 3.35 -14.28
C ASP A 622 23.59 3.88 -12.88
N THR A 623 23.65 3.01 -11.87
CA THR A 623 23.33 3.34 -10.47
C THR A 623 24.34 4.28 -9.86
N ALA A 624 25.64 3.97 -9.95
CA ALA A 624 26.70 4.81 -9.40
C ALA A 624 26.72 6.21 -10.05
N LYS A 625 26.49 6.30 -11.37
CA LYS A 625 26.31 7.58 -12.07
C LYS A 625 25.11 8.35 -11.54
N SER A 626 24.00 7.67 -11.29
CA SER A 626 22.76 8.31 -10.83
C SER A 626 22.81 8.74 -9.35
N VAL A 627 23.43 7.96 -8.46
CA VAL A 627 23.61 8.28 -7.03
C VAL A 627 24.57 9.45 -6.87
N ALA A 628 25.68 9.45 -7.60
CA ALA A 628 26.56 10.60 -7.71
C ALA A 628 25.74 11.84 -8.08
N THR A 629 24.97 11.79 -9.17
CA THR A 629 24.15 12.91 -9.65
C THR A 629 23.08 13.37 -8.65
N THR A 630 22.38 12.46 -7.95
CA THR A 630 21.30 12.81 -6.99
C THR A 630 21.85 13.35 -5.66
N ALA A 631 22.98 12.86 -5.17
CA ALA A 631 23.66 13.43 -3.99
C ALA A 631 24.08 14.90 -4.24
N PHE A 632 24.37 15.27 -5.49
CA PHE A 632 24.67 16.65 -5.88
C PHE A 632 23.46 17.58 -5.91
N ASP A 633 22.25 17.09 -6.21
CA ASP A 633 21.02 17.91 -6.20
C ASP A 633 20.66 18.38 -4.78
N ALA A 634 20.99 17.59 -3.75
CA ALA A 634 20.83 17.96 -2.34
C ALA A 634 21.86 19.03 -1.87
N ALA A 635 22.94 19.27 -2.63
CA ALA A 635 24.02 20.21 -2.30
C ALA A 635 24.05 21.49 -3.19
N GLY A 636 23.08 21.65 -4.12
CA GLY A 636 22.82 22.93 -4.77
C GLY A 636 23.66 23.30 -6.01
N MET A 637 23.95 22.39 -6.94
CA MET A 637 24.58 22.73 -8.23
C MET A 637 23.88 22.09 -9.46
N LYS A 638 23.63 22.89 -10.52
CA LYS A 638 23.15 22.43 -11.87
C LYS A 638 24.30 22.47 -12.90
N PRO A 639 24.34 21.61 -13.95
CA PRO A 639 23.70 21.94 -15.24
C PRO A 639 23.15 20.77 -16.11
N ALA A 640 21.90 20.97 -16.55
CA ALA A 640 21.31 20.78 -17.89
C ALA A 640 21.35 19.43 -18.68
N LYS A 641 20.12 18.93 -18.90
CA LYS A 641 19.52 18.49 -20.19
C LYS A 641 19.57 17.02 -20.63
N TRP A 642 19.60 16.09 -19.68
CA TRP A 642 19.05 14.73 -19.86
C TRP A 642 18.12 14.28 -18.70
N ALA A 643 17.89 15.19 -17.74
CA ALA A 643 17.20 14.99 -16.47
C ALA A 643 15.69 15.32 -16.53
N VAL A 644 14.95 14.73 -17.46
CA VAL A 644 13.48 14.92 -17.55
C VAL A 644 12.68 13.69 -17.08
N ASP A 645 13.31 12.52 -16.90
CA ASP A 645 12.63 11.34 -16.33
C ASP A 645 12.82 11.18 -14.81
N ILE A 646 13.33 12.22 -14.14
CA ILE A 646 13.72 12.22 -12.72
C ILE A 646 12.60 12.81 -11.87
N ILE A 647 11.66 11.97 -11.44
CA ILE A 647 10.65 12.30 -10.44
C ILE A 647 11.30 12.21 -9.04
N ALA A 648 11.25 13.30 -8.28
CA ALA A 648 11.53 13.47 -6.84
C ALA A 648 12.75 12.71 -6.23
N PRO A 649 13.83 13.41 -5.82
CA PRO A 649 14.98 12.83 -5.09
C PRO A 649 14.60 12.01 -3.85
N GLN A 650 13.53 12.42 -3.15
CA GLN A 650 13.03 11.72 -1.96
C GLN A 650 12.34 10.39 -2.29
N ALA A 651 11.60 10.33 -3.41
CA ALA A 651 10.99 9.08 -3.87
C ALA A 651 12.05 8.05 -4.26
N LYS A 652 13.19 8.50 -4.81
CA LYS A 652 14.32 7.62 -5.15
C LYS A 652 15.09 7.12 -3.93
N LEU A 653 15.33 7.97 -2.92
CA LEU A 653 15.97 7.54 -1.66
C LEU A 653 15.06 6.60 -0.85
N ALA A 654 13.73 6.84 -0.86
CA ALA A 654 12.74 5.92 -0.32
C ALA A 654 12.70 4.59 -1.09
N LEU A 655 12.73 4.61 -2.43
CA LEU A 655 12.91 3.42 -3.30
C LEU A 655 14.22 2.67 -3.05
N MET A 656 15.19 3.33 -2.40
CA MET A 656 16.47 2.76 -2.01
C MET A 656 16.52 2.41 -0.52
N GLY A 657 15.41 2.41 0.24
CA GLY A 657 15.43 2.11 1.68
C GLY A 657 16.23 3.11 2.55
N ILE A 658 16.68 4.23 1.97
CA ILE A 658 17.41 5.30 2.68
C ILE A 658 16.38 6.33 3.10
N VAL A 659 15.78 6.07 4.25
CA VAL A 659 14.72 6.88 4.83
C VAL A 659 15.29 8.19 5.40
N ASP A 660 14.62 9.30 5.09
CA ASP A 660 14.72 10.66 5.68
C ASP A 660 15.90 10.93 6.66
N GLN A 661 16.80 11.85 6.30
CA GLN A 661 17.91 12.32 7.15
C GLN A 661 17.47 12.84 8.54
N GLN A 662 16.19 13.18 8.74
CA GLN A 662 15.67 13.60 10.04
C GLN A 662 15.22 12.42 10.93
N ALA A 663 14.90 11.26 10.34
CA ALA A 663 14.63 10.03 11.08
C ALA A 663 15.94 9.36 11.58
N VAL A 664 17.06 9.60 10.88
CA VAL A 664 18.41 9.09 11.21
C VAL A 664 19.13 9.91 12.32
N THR A 665 18.45 10.20 13.42
CA THR A 665 19.03 11.11 14.44
C THR A 665 19.67 10.40 15.64
N ASN A 666 19.75 9.07 15.67
CA ASN A 666 20.59 8.37 16.66
C ASN A 666 21.68 7.48 16.03
N PRO A 667 22.92 8.00 15.85
CA PRO A 667 24.05 7.24 15.34
C PRO A 667 24.51 6.05 16.23
N GLN A 668 23.84 5.79 17.36
CA GLN A 668 24.04 4.60 18.19
C GLN A 668 23.14 3.40 17.79
N ASN A 669 22.20 3.58 16.85
CA ASN A 669 21.22 2.53 16.47
C ASN A 669 21.73 1.56 15.39
N GLY A 670 22.64 1.99 14.51
CA GLY A 670 23.29 1.08 13.56
C GLY A 670 24.33 0.23 14.28
N VAL A 671 24.13 -1.08 14.31
CA VAL A 671 25.05 -2.02 14.96
C VAL A 671 25.78 -2.81 13.87
N PRO A 672 26.88 -2.28 13.30
CA PRO A 672 27.70 -3.09 12.41
C PRO A 672 28.20 -4.31 13.18
N TYR A 673 28.08 -5.48 12.59
CA TYR A 673 28.52 -6.72 13.23
C TYR A 673 30.04 -6.66 13.46
N GLN A 674 30.49 -6.85 14.72
CA GLN A 674 31.89 -6.69 15.14
C GLN A 674 32.89 -7.60 14.41
N HIS A 675 32.42 -8.65 13.74
CA HIS A 675 33.24 -9.52 12.91
C HIS A 675 33.01 -9.36 11.40
N ALA A 676 31.96 -8.62 10.97
CA ALA A 676 31.75 -8.24 9.56
C ALA A 676 32.60 -7.04 9.16
N THR A 677 33.12 -6.28 10.13
CA THR A 677 34.06 -5.17 9.89
C THR A 677 35.18 -5.61 8.95
N ASN A 678 35.65 -6.85 9.11
CA ASN A 678 36.80 -7.44 8.45
C ASN A 678 36.57 -7.91 7.00
N GLU A 679 35.36 -7.82 6.44
CA GLU A 679 35.07 -8.42 5.14
C GLU A 679 34.17 -7.48 4.30
N VAL A 680 34.71 -6.44 3.65
CA VAL A 680 34.90 -6.44 2.18
C VAL A 680 35.38 -5.09 1.65
N ASP A 681 36.20 -5.12 0.60
CA ASP A 681 36.47 -4.00 -0.28
C ASP A 681 36.32 -4.38 -1.77
N SER A 682 35.45 -3.64 -2.47
CA SER A 682 35.30 -3.74 -3.92
C SER A 682 35.73 -2.41 -4.54
N SER A 683 36.29 -2.45 -5.75
CA SER A 683 36.66 -1.23 -6.49
C SER A 683 35.48 -0.26 -6.63
N VAL A 684 34.25 -0.76 -6.64
CA VAL A 684 33.00 0.03 -6.71
C VAL A 684 32.74 0.78 -5.41
N THR A 685 32.79 0.10 -4.26
CA THR A 685 32.58 0.70 -2.94
C THR A 685 33.63 1.79 -2.67
N MET A 686 34.90 1.47 -2.93
CA MET A 686 36.04 2.40 -2.89
C MET A 686 35.84 3.65 -3.75
N GLN A 687 35.46 3.45 -5.01
CA GLN A 687 35.20 4.55 -5.94
C GLN A 687 34.07 5.44 -5.42
N ASN A 688 33.04 4.88 -4.78
CA ASN A 688 31.93 5.68 -4.25
C ASN A 688 32.27 6.46 -2.98
N VAL A 689 33.12 5.92 -2.11
CA VAL A 689 33.73 6.69 -1.01
C VAL A 689 34.54 7.87 -1.57
N LEU A 690 35.37 7.62 -2.58
CA LEU A 690 36.17 8.65 -3.25
C LEU A 690 35.31 9.70 -3.95
N ASN A 691 34.25 9.27 -4.64
CA ASN A 691 33.24 10.14 -5.25
C ASN A 691 32.56 11.06 -4.21
N GLY A 692 32.20 10.51 -3.05
CA GLY A 692 31.67 11.30 -1.93
C GLY A 692 32.69 12.32 -1.41
N LEU A 693 33.95 11.93 -1.30
CA LEU A 693 35.05 12.82 -0.94
C LEU A 693 35.27 13.92 -1.99
N GLU A 694 35.31 13.59 -3.28
CA GLU A 694 35.40 14.54 -4.40
C GLU A 694 34.26 15.55 -4.39
N SER A 695 33.06 15.12 -4.00
CA SER A 695 31.89 15.99 -3.85
C SER A 695 32.08 17.00 -2.72
N ARG A 696 32.69 16.58 -1.60
CA ARG A 696 33.01 17.42 -0.45
C ARG A 696 34.20 18.35 -0.73
N ASP A 697 35.23 17.81 -1.38
CA ASP A 697 36.51 18.46 -1.68
C ASP A 697 36.98 18.11 -3.10
N PRO A 698 36.60 18.91 -4.11
CA PRO A 698 37.01 18.67 -5.50
C PRO A 698 38.53 18.74 -5.74
N ALA A 699 39.31 19.27 -4.78
CA ALA A 699 40.75 19.37 -4.91
C ALA A 699 41.46 18.01 -4.75
N VAL A 700 40.77 16.97 -4.25
CA VAL A 700 41.32 15.61 -4.11
C VAL A 700 41.83 15.04 -5.43
N VAL A 701 41.23 15.41 -6.57
CA VAL A 701 41.71 15.00 -7.90
C VAL A 701 43.13 15.49 -8.16
N ASN A 702 43.52 16.61 -7.54
CA ASN A 702 44.85 17.18 -7.64
C ASN A 702 45.83 16.67 -6.58
N ASP A 703 45.43 15.74 -5.71
CA ASP A 703 46.29 15.12 -4.71
C ASP A 703 47.45 14.37 -5.40
N PRO A 704 48.72 14.76 -5.16
CA PRO A 704 49.87 14.10 -5.77
C PRO A 704 49.97 12.61 -5.42
N ALA A 705 49.47 12.20 -4.25
CA ALA A 705 49.49 10.80 -3.82
C ALA A 705 48.49 9.93 -4.62
N LEU A 706 47.46 10.54 -5.21
CA LEU A 706 46.45 9.85 -6.03
C LEU A 706 46.73 10.00 -7.53
N ALA A 707 47.90 10.51 -7.93
CA ALA A 707 48.22 10.79 -9.33
C ALA A 707 48.19 9.54 -10.22
N SER A 708 48.50 8.36 -9.68
CA SER A 708 48.41 7.08 -10.39
C SER A 708 46.98 6.64 -10.68
N LEU A 709 45.98 7.18 -9.95
CA LEU A 709 44.57 6.89 -10.18
C LEU A 709 43.95 7.81 -11.25
N ARG A 710 44.69 8.79 -11.76
CA ARG A 710 44.16 9.78 -12.70
C ARG A 710 43.98 9.18 -14.08
N GLU A 711 42.75 9.22 -14.58
CA GLU A 711 42.44 9.04 -15.99
C GLU A 711 42.09 10.39 -16.62
N THR A 712 42.57 10.61 -17.85
CA THR A 712 42.20 11.78 -18.67
C THR A 712 41.24 11.33 -19.76
N GLU A 713 40.04 11.89 -19.79
CA GLU A 713 39.03 11.64 -20.80
C GLU A 713 39.37 12.35 -22.13
N PRO A 714 38.77 11.94 -23.26
CA PRO A 714 39.02 12.55 -24.57
C PRO A 714 38.73 14.06 -24.66
N ASP A 715 37.90 14.59 -23.76
CA ASP A 715 37.58 16.01 -23.64
C ASP A 715 38.61 16.81 -22.80
N GLY A 716 39.58 16.12 -22.19
CA GLY A 716 40.64 16.73 -21.38
C GLY A 716 40.35 16.75 -19.88
N ASP A 717 39.18 16.28 -19.45
CA ASP A 717 38.82 16.23 -18.03
C ASP A 717 39.59 15.11 -17.31
N VAL A 718 40.05 15.42 -16.10
CA VAL A 718 40.78 14.48 -15.24
C VAL A 718 39.85 13.98 -14.14
N ARG A 719 39.86 12.66 -13.92
CA ARG A 719 39.09 11.97 -12.87
C ARG A 719 39.95 10.93 -12.17
N LEU A 720 39.59 10.55 -10.94
CA LEU A 720 40.25 9.46 -10.24
C LEU A 720 39.48 8.15 -10.44
N VAL A 721 40.18 7.07 -10.76
CA VAL A 721 39.59 5.76 -11.01
C VAL A 721 40.30 4.67 -10.23
N VAL A 722 39.52 3.86 -9.54
CA VAL A 722 39.98 2.68 -8.78
C VAL A 722 39.70 1.42 -9.63
N GLN A 723 40.75 0.71 -10.08
CA GLN A 723 40.61 -0.44 -10.99
C GLN A 723 41.35 -1.70 -10.52
N GLY A 724 41.48 -1.90 -9.21
CA GLY A 724 42.09 -3.11 -8.67
C GLY A 724 42.66 -2.92 -7.28
N LEU A 725 43.21 -4.00 -6.76
CA LEU A 725 43.71 -4.09 -5.38
C LEU A 725 44.84 -3.09 -5.08
N THR A 726 45.70 -2.81 -6.06
CA THR A 726 46.82 -1.87 -5.88
C THR A 726 46.31 -0.44 -5.71
N GLU A 727 45.31 -0.05 -6.51
CA GLU A 727 44.65 1.24 -6.43
C GLU A 727 43.83 1.38 -5.14
N GLN A 728 43.17 0.31 -4.70
CA GLN A 728 42.42 0.27 -3.44
C GLN A 728 43.33 0.52 -2.24
N GLU A 729 44.46 -0.18 -2.12
CA GLU A 729 45.38 -0.04 -0.98
C GLU A 729 45.99 1.35 -0.92
N LEU A 730 46.40 1.90 -2.07
CA LEU A 730 46.88 3.28 -2.17
C LEU A 730 45.82 4.28 -1.67
N LEU A 731 44.56 4.03 -2.04
CA LEU A 731 43.45 4.90 -1.67
C LEU A 731 43.11 4.79 -0.18
N LYS A 732 43.07 3.59 0.42
CA LYS A 732 42.87 3.37 1.87
C LYS A 732 43.85 4.18 2.69
N ASP A 733 45.15 3.99 2.41
CA ASP A 733 46.24 4.67 3.11
C ASP A 733 46.07 6.19 3.03
N ARG A 734 45.72 6.69 1.85
CA ARG A 734 45.58 8.12 1.62
C ARG A 734 44.33 8.71 2.25
N LEU A 735 43.18 8.04 2.15
CA LEU A 735 41.90 8.45 2.75
C LEU A 735 42.02 8.60 4.26
N LYS A 736 42.70 7.67 4.92
CA LYS A 736 42.95 7.74 6.36
C LYS A 736 43.91 8.88 6.70
N ALA A 737 45.07 8.94 6.04
CA ALA A 737 46.13 9.86 6.40
C ALA A 737 45.81 11.33 6.10
N ALA A 738 45.08 11.62 5.02
CA ALA A 738 44.83 12.98 4.54
C ALA A 738 43.40 13.47 4.76
N TYR A 739 42.41 12.57 4.83
CA TYR A 739 41.00 12.93 4.81
C TYR A 739 40.19 12.45 6.02
N GLY A 740 40.83 11.73 6.96
CA GLY A 740 40.20 11.23 8.18
C GLY A 740 39.13 10.15 7.94
N ILE A 741 39.13 9.53 6.76
CA ILE A 741 38.21 8.46 6.38
C ILE A 741 38.95 7.14 6.62
N ASP A 742 38.56 6.42 7.67
CA ASP A 742 39.23 5.19 8.10
C ASP A 742 38.54 3.96 7.50
N LEU A 743 39.20 3.35 6.52
CA LEU A 743 38.77 2.12 5.85
C LEU A 743 39.57 0.89 6.31
N GLU A 744 40.52 1.02 7.26
CA GLU A 744 41.37 -0.11 7.69
C GLU A 744 40.58 -1.27 8.30
N GLN A 745 39.33 -1.03 8.68
CA GLN A 745 38.49 -2.08 9.23
C GLN A 745 38.10 -3.11 8.16
N TRP A 746 38.08 -2.77 6.86
CA TRP A 746 37.63 -3.63 5.75
C TRP A 746 38.77 -4.55 5.26
N THR A 747 38.89 -5.75 5.81
CA THR A 747 40.11 -6.59 5.65
C THR A 747 40.10 -7.60 4.48
N ASN A 748 39.07 -7.68 3.64
CA ASN A 748 39.03 -8.59 2.48
C ASN A 748 38.91 -7.84 1.13
N GLU A 749 39.94 -7.96 0.30
CA GLU A 749 40.06 -7.34 -1.03
C GLU A 749 39.47 -8.21 -2.15
N TYR A 750 38.58 -7.67 -2.99
CA TYR A 750 38.02 -8.36 -4.15
C TYR A 750 38.31 -7.62 -5.48
N ASP A 751 38.78 -8.37 -6.48
CA ASP A 751 39.09 -7.89 -7.85
C ASP A 751 37.89 -7.96 -8.82
N VAL A 752 36.65 -7.94 -8.30
CA VAL A 752 35.44 -7.99 -9.16
C VAL A 752 35.13 -6.59 -9.69
N GLY A 753 35.84 -6.20 -10.75
CA GLY A 753 35.73 -4.89 -11.38
C GLY A 753 34.53 -4.75 -12.32
N ALA A 754 33.38 -4.30 -11.80
CA ALA A 754 32.45 -3.49 -12.59
C ALA A 754 32.89 -2.02 -12.48
N ARG A 755 32.87 -1.26 -13.58
CA ARG A 755 33.18 0.19 -13.51
C ARG A 755 32.03 0.93 -12.82
N ALA A 756 32.31 1.51 -11.66
CA ALA A 756 31.42 2.48 -11.04
C ALA A 756 31.35 3.76 -11.88
N GLY A 757 30.28 4.54 -11.72
CA GLY A 757 30.17 5.89 -12.23
C GLY A 757 31.23 6.77 -11.57
N VAL A 758 32.08 7.40 -12.38
CA VAL A 758 33.17 8.25 -11.88
C VAL A 758 32.73 9.71 -11.92
N ILE A 759 33.06 10.47 -10.87
CA ILE A 759 32.79 11.90 -10.83
C ILE A 759 33.93 12.65 -11.52
N GLN A 760 33.58 13.58 -12.40
CA GLN A 760 34.56 14.48 -13.01
C GLN A 760 34.88 15.61 -12.03
N SER A 761 36.15 15.93 -11.88
CA SER A 761 36.53 17.14 -11.17
C SER A 761 35.98 18.36 -11.93
N LYS A 762 35.32 19.30 -11.24
CA LYS A 762 35.06 20.64 -11.79
C LYS A 762 36.30 21.55 -11.72
N SER A 763 37.47 21.02 -11.35
CA SER A 763 38.60 21.81 -10.88
C SER A 763 39.41 22.42 -12.03
N GLY A 764 38.86 23.50 -12.61
CA GLY A 764 39.61 24.73 -12.78
C GLY A 764 40.84 24.69 -13.70
N ARG A 765 40.79 23.90 -14.77
CA ARG A 765 41.41 24.21 -16.06
C ARG A 765 40.48 23.84 -17.20
#